data_AF-A0A9D5DJK1-F1
#
_entry.id   AF-A0A9D5DJK1-F1
#
_cell.length_a   1.000
_cell.length_b   1.000
_cell.length_c   1.000
_cell.angle_alpha   90.00
_cell.angle_beta   90.00
_cell.angle_gamma   90.00
#
_symmetry.space_group_name_H-M   'P 1'
#
loop_
_entity.id
_entity.type
_entity.pdbx_description
1 polymer ?
#
loop_
_entity_poly.entity_id
_entity_poly.type
_entity_poly.pdbx_seq_one_letter_code
_entity_poly.pdbx_strand_id
1 'polypeptide(L)'
;MKEVFEEYIGLLRGKIERRDPVYRTQCQLSFRDPASEGGLYVNLMSFEAYSAEFLEWDHGLSGCRLYLNIKSTRRYHPEGVENPTDLSIGKKGGYFPEKAFYEDLFHYSLVSLPDKREMGIADGQVPAELSGLLNYIVQYDQSAELKKDADSAVAWAEERRVSRHADNLLQVSSPKQVPPKGWVCEKCGASANLWLNLSDGFIGCGRRLYGVGGGCFGGKEEGAALLHYQQNPDMPLAVKLGTITQFGSADVFSYDPQEDDLVVDPHLTKHLSAFGINVGQLEKTEKSLTEMQIEQNNKLDLTSGAEGEEDGQFTPMSQLCEEGGQAILVGLENSGNSCYINVVLQLLAAIPEVERLFSGCFQELLEIYSASLSQKTRPRESVVLQFSKVVRALLSDYVIKDRQYKVEVRSPDVQRAISELKEREINEKIIDSLTEGELSPSQVHVLPSVLKKAVAKGNPEFSSSHQQDTLEYFTFLQEKLSADLATYSSHASRELQTLIRDFTTLFSFFLGERLECKQSASVKLTSQLSSVLSLPIPMDLIAVCSETRQSKKPKHLDTDASLTPRSSEQERAESDELLGDISLLLSNWKREEIVDNFVSPCTGLPGKAGKSNFIKTMPKYLIVHMQRFYLSEDWKPKKISLRVKVPDLLDLETLRGSDDLGPGEKPFPKEEEQAEAEANTGSGSGLQVPESLLNSVLDLGFTKAHAELAVKNTSSTDTDQCVNWILTNIDAINSMSLTSSSSGGGGPAPSPLDQDAIDNIVSICCCTRDTAEKALRISNHSLERAVQMIFDDPSIVESFQETQSPALGPEASGPPELEDGPGRYELVGVICHLGKSVHSGHYVCYIRRRTGSSSGPEQLSWVKFNDTKVHVSKEDDFSHKEKGYIYLFHRVAR
;
A
#
# COMPACT_ATOMS: atom_id res chain seq x y z
N MET A 1 -16.94 -44.33 11.31
CA MET A 1 -16.73 -43.35 12.39
C MET A 1 -15.51 -43.66 13.25
N LYS A 2 -15.41 -44.82 13.92
CA LYS A 2 -14.22 -45.12 14.76
C LYS A 2 -12.88 -45.03 14.01
N GLU A 3 -12.79 -45.63 12.82
CA GLU A 3 -11.62 -45.53 11.94
C GLU A 3 -11.31 -44.08 11.54
N VAL A 4 -12.34 -43.27 11.30
CA VAL A 4 -12.18 -41.84 10.97
C VAL A 4 -11.63 -41.07 12.17
N PHE A 5 -12.05 -41.40 13.40
CA PHE A 5 -11.48 -40.76 14.58
C PHE A 5 -10.00 -41.11 14.78
N GLU A 6 -9.62 -42.38 14.59
CA GLU A 6 -8.22 -42.81 14.70
C GLU A 6 -7.30 -42.13 13.67
N GLU A 7 -7.77 -41.99 12.43
CA GLU A 7 -7.07 -41.23 11.39
C GLU A 7 -6.80 -39.78 11.82
N TYR A 8 -7.83 -39.09 12.31
CA TYR A 8 -7.72 -37.68 12.69
C TYR A 8 -6.90 -37.49 13.97
N ILE A 9 -6.91 -38.44 14.91
CA ILE A 9 -6.03 -38.40 16.08
C ILE A 9 -4.55 -38.36 15.65
N GLY A 10 -4.14 -39.24 14.74
CA GLY A 10 -2.78 -39.25 14.21
C GLY A 10 -2.41 -37.96 13.48
N LEU A 11 -3.32 -37.46 12.65
CA LEU A 11 -3.14 -36.22 11.89
C LEU A 11 -2.97 -35.00 12.81
N LEU A 12 -3.85 -34.86 13.82
CA LEU A 12 -3.86 -33.71 14.72
C LEU A 12 -2.64 -33.69 15.64
N ARG A 13 -2.15 -34.86 16.10
CA ARG A 13 -0.90 -34.94 16.89
C ARG A 13 0.27 -34.30 16.15
N GLY A 14 0.51 -34.71 14.90
CA GLY A 14 1.60 -34.15 14.10
C GLY A 14 1.46 -32.65 13.85
N LYS A 15 0.23 -32.16 13.61
CA LYS A 15 -0.01 -30.73 13.38
C LYS A 15 0.16 -29.87 14.63
N ILE A 16 -0.29 -30.36 15.78
CA ILE A 16 -0.13 -29.69 17.07
C ILE A 16 1.35 -29.61 17.45
N GLU A 17 2.12 -30.68 17.22
CA GLU A 17 3.57 -30.70 17.44
C GLU A 17 4.30 -29.66 16.59
N ARG A 18 3.89 -29.47 15.31
CA ARG A 18 4.44 -28.45 14.42
C ARG A 18 3.94 -27.03 14.70
N ARG A 19 2.92 -26.87 15.56
CA ARG A 19 2.24 -25.59 15.83
C ARG A 19 1.66 -24.94 14.56
N ASP A 20 1.05 -25.75 13.70
CA ASP A 20 0.36 -25.26 12.50
C ASP A 20 -0.70 -24.20 12.89
N PRO A 21 -0.80 -23.06 12.17
CA PRO A 21 -1.77 -22.00 12.50
C PRO A 21 -3.21 -22.44 12.23
N VAL A 22 -4.13 -22.02 13.11
CA VAL A 22 -5.57 -22.31 13.01
C VAL A 22 -6.35 -21.05 12.67
N TYR A 23 -7.05 -21.07 11.54
CA TYR A 23 -7.79 -19.92 11.03
C TYR A 23 -9.25 -20.04 11.42
N ARG A 24 -9.63 -19.51 12.59
CA ARG A 24 -10.98 -19.68 13.17
C ARG A 24 -11.76 -18.39 13.44
N THR A 25 -11.26 -17.26 12.97
CA THR A 25 -11.90 -15.96 13.20
C THR A 25 -12.95 -15.63 12.13
N GLN A 26 -12.74 -16.09 10.89
CA GLN A 26 -13.59 -15.78 9.75
C GLN A 26 -13.48 -16.87 8.68
N CYS A 27 -14.55 -17.07 7.91
CA CYS A 27 -14.56 -17.95 6.75
C CYS A 27 -13.52 -17.51 5.70
N GLN A 28 -12.88 -18.46 5.01
CA GLN A 28 -11.93 -18.14 3.94
C GLN A 28 -12.59 -17.58 2.66
N LEU A 29 -13.90 -17.80 2.46
CA LEU A 29 -14.63 -17.45 1.22
C LEU A 29 -15.80 -16.46 1.44
N SER A 30 -16.20 -16.19 2.69
CA SER A 30 -17.15 -15.13 3.05
C SER A 30 -16.74 -14.42 4.35
N PHE A 31 -17.48 -13.38 4.73
CA PHE A 31 -17.24 -12.63 5.97
C PHE A 31 -17.95 -13.21 7.21
N ARG A 32 -18.56 -14.40 7.10
CA ARG A 32 -19.18 -15.07 8.25
C ARG A 32 -18.12 -15.48 9.29
N ASP A 33 -18.50 -15.41 10.54
CA ASP A 33 -17.66 -15.62 11.72
C ASP A 33 -18.37 -16.57 12.72
N PRO A 34 -17.77 -16.89 13.90
CA PRO A 34 -18.43 -17.77 14.87
C PRO A 34 -19.79 -17.28 15.38
N ALA A 35 -20.10 -15.97 15.30
CA ALA A 35 -21.38 -15.42 15.71
C ALA A 35 -22.44 -15.45 14.58
N SER A 36 -22.05 -15.80 13.36
CA SER A 36 -22.96 -15.97 12.23
C SER A 36 -23.85 -17.20 12.39
N GLU A 37 -24.96 -17.22 11.64
CA GLU A 37 -25.87 -18.37 11.59
C GLU A 37 -25.12 -19.67 11.22
N GLY A 38 -25.28 -20.71 12.04
CA GLY A 38 -24.58 -22.00 11.91
C GLY A 38 -23.17 -22.03 12.51
N GLY A 39 -22.59 -20.88 12.85
CA GLY A 39 -21.22 -20.75 13.33
C GLY A 39 -20.18 -20.97 12.23
N LEU A 40 -18.96 -21.27 12.65
CA LEU A 40 -17.80 -21.40 11.77
C LEU A 40 -17.18 -22.80 11.87
N TYR A 41 -16.90 -23.43 10.73
CA TYR A 41 -16.46 -24.82 10.67
C TYR A 41 -14.99 -24.89 10.28
N VAL A 42 -14.13 -25.28 11.21
CA VAL A 42 -12.69 -25.46 10.98
C VAL A 42 -12.45 -26.87 10.43
N ASN A 43 -11.91 -26.94 9.22
CA ASN A 43 -11.45 -28.18 8.60
C ASN A 43 -10.26 -28.73 9.40
N LEU A 44 -10.39 -29.93 9.98
CA LEU A 44 -9.35 -30.50 10.83
C LEU A 44 -8.12 -31.02 10.06
N MET A 45 -8.17 -31.06 8.73
CA MET A 45 -7.03 -31.37 7.87
C MET A 45 -6.24 -30.13 7.44
N SER A 46 -6.91 -29.03 7.10
CA SER A 46 -6.23 -27.80 6.64
C SER A 46 -6.05 -26.75 7.73
N PHE A 47 -6.84 -26.82 8.80
CA PHE A 47 -7.03 -25.76 9.81
C PHE A 47 -7.59 -24.46 9.24
N GLU A 48 -8.25 -24.51 8.09
CA GLU A 48 -8.97 -23.39 7.49
C GLU A 48 -10.46 -23.44 7.86
N ALA A 49 -11.05 -22.28 8.09
CA ALA A 49 -12.46 -22.17 8.45
C ALA A 49 -13.37 -21.83 7.27
N TYR A 50 -14.54 -22.46 7.27
CA TYR A 50 -15.59 -22.26 6.28
C TYR A 50 -16.93 -22.00 6.96
N SER A 51 -17.76 -21.16 6.35
CA SER A 51 -19.16 -21.03 6.73
C SER A 51 -19.95 -22.26 6.25
N ALA A 52 -21.16 -22.44 6.79
CA ALA A 52 -22.03 -23.57 6.42
C ALA A 52 -22.25 -23.69 4.90
N GLU A 53 -22.27 -22.57 4.18
CA GLU A 53 -22.54 -22.52 2.72
C GLU A 53 -21.40 -23.11 1.87
N PHE A 54 -20.15 -23.08 2.36
CA PHE A 54 -18.96 -23.59 1.66
C PHE A 54 -18.49 -24.95 2.19
N LEU A 55 -19.23 -25.53 3.13
CA LEU A 55 -18.81 -26.74 3.81
C LEU A 55 -18.82 -27.98 2.89
N GLU A 56 -19.83 -28.08 2.03
CA GLU A 56 -19.90 -29.16 1.02
C GLU A 56 -18.83 -29.00 -0.06
N TRP A 57 -18.53 -27.75 -0.44
CA TRP A 57 -17.46 -27.43 -1.38
C TRP A 57 -16.09 -27.83 -0.82
N ASP A 58 -15.78 -27.45 0.43
CA ASP A 58 -14.51 -27.80 1.06
C ASP A 58 -14.39 -29.31 1.34
N HIS A 59 -15.49 -29.98 1.69
CA HIS A 59 -15.53 -31.44 1.78
C HIS A 59 -15.19 -32.11 0.45
N GLY A 60 -15.79 -31.64 -0.65
CA GLY A 60 -15.51 -32.15 -2.00
C GLY A 60 -14.06 -31.88 -2.44
N LEU A 61 -13.49 -30.75 -2.05
CA LEU A 61 -12.13 -30.36 -2.41
C LEU A 61 -11.05 -31.08 -1.58
N SER A 62 -11.19 -31.06 -0.25
CA SER A 62 -10.17 -31.54 0.68
C SER A 62 -10.34 -33.02 1.04
N GLY A 63 -11.53 -33.59 0.82
CA GLY A 63 -11.92 -34.89 1.34
C GLY A 63 -12.12 -34.90 2.86
N CYS A 64 -12.10 -33.74 3.54
CA CYS A 64 -12.21 -33.65 4.98
C CYS A 64 -13.60 -34.11 5.46
N ARG A 65 -13.62 -35.02 6.42
CA ARG A 65 -14.83 -35.66 6.96
C ARG A 65 -15.23 -35.15 8.34
N LEU A 66 -14.32 -34.48 9.05
CA LEU A 66 -14.55 -33.99 10.41
C LEU A 66 -14.15 -32.53 10.54
N TYR A 67 -15.09 -31.72 11.03
CA TYR A 67 -14.94 -30.28 11.21
C TYR A 67 -15.20 -29.91 12.65
N LEU A 68 -14.39 -29.00 13.18
CA LEU A 68 -14.65 -28.37 14.46
C LEU A 68 -15.54 -27.14 14.22
N ASN A 69 -16.82 -27.24 14.59
CA ASN A 69 -17.75 -26.13 14.57
C ASN A 69 -17.57 -25.26 15.82
N ILE A 70 -17.52 -23.95 15.61
CA ILE A 70 -17.34 -22.92 16.62
C ILE A 70 -18.52 -21.95 16.51
N LYS A 71 -19.33 -21.89 17.55
CA LYS A 71 -20.45 -20.95 17.69
C LYS A 71 -20.15 -19.99 18.84
N SER A 72 -20.25 -18.69 18.60
CA SER A 72 -20.09 -17.67 19.63
C SER A 72 -21.45 -17.11 20.06
N THR A 73 -21.60 -16.89 21.35
CA THR A 73 -22.74 -16.22 21.98
C THR A 73 -22.21 -15.14 22.92
N ARG A 74 -22.95 -14.06 23.13
CA ARG A 74 -22.50 -12.97 24.02
C ARG A 74 -23.18 -13.05 25.36
N ARG A 75 -22.40 -12.83 26.41
CA ARG A 75 -22.90 -12.58 27.75
C ARG A 75 -22.57 -11.15 28.16
N TYR A 76 -23.58 -10.40 28.56
CA TYR A 76 -23.44 -9.01 29.00
C TYR A 76 -23.22 -8.94 30.52
N HIS A 77 -22.39 -7.99 30.93
CA HIS A 77 -21.98 -7.71 32.30
C HIS A 77 -22.37 -6.30 32.72
N PRO A 78 -23.68 -5.99 32.82
CA PRO A 78 -24.12 -4.67 33.24
C PRO A 78 -23.57 -4.30 34.62
N GLU A 79 -23.29 -5.27 35.51
CA GLU A 79 -22.74 -5.09 36.85
C GLU A 79 -21.38 -4.37 36.89
N GLY A 80 -20.58 -4.47 35.80
CA GLY A 80 -19.25 -3.86 35.70
C GLY A 80 -19.26 -2.38 35.29
N VAL A 81 -20.42 -1.84 34.94
CA VAL A 81 -20.58 -0.45 34.47
C VAL A 81 -20.91 0.47 35.64
N GLU A 82 -20.23 1.60 35.73
CA GLU A 82 -20.44 2.65 36.72
C GLU A 82 -20.48 4.03 36.05
N ASN A 83 -21.13 5.01 36.68
CA ASN A 83 -21.08 6.41 36.22
C ASN A 83 -19.67 6.98 36.47
N PRO A 84 -19.07 7.70 35.51
CA PRO A 84 -17.75 8.29 35.68
C PRO A 84 -17.75 9.31 36.82
N THR A 85 -16.78 9.18 37.72
CA THR A 85 -16.50 10.11 38.82
C THR A 85 -15.42 11.12 38.47
N ASP A 86 -14.69 10.88 37.37
CA ASP A 86 -13.67 11.76 36.78
C ASP A 86 -13.88 11.82 35.25
N LEU A 87 -13.72 13.00 34.65
CA LEU A 87 -13.87 13.20 33.20
C LEU A 87 -12.62 12.77 32.41
N SER A 88 -11.55 12.36 33.08
CA SER A 88 -10.32 11.92 32.43
C SER A 88 -10.43 10.50 31.86
N ILE A 89 -10.10 10.37 30.57
CA ILE A 89 -10.11 9.10 29.82
C ILE A 89 -8.99 8.19 30.34
N GLY A 90 -9.32 6.95 30.70
CA GLY A 90 -8.34 5.91 31.05
C GLY A 90 -7.76 5.97 32.47
N LYS A 91 -8.35 6.78 33.37
CA LYS A 91 -8.03 6.77 34.80
C LYS A 91 -9.11 6.05 35.60
N LYS A 92 -8.75 5.60 36.81
CA LYS A 92 -9.67 4.99 37.77
C LYS A 92 -10.82 5.97 38.08
N GLY A 93 -12.04 5.61 37.70
CA GLY A 93 -13.24 6.47 37.78
C GLY A 93 -13.59 7.26 36.51
N GLY A 94 -12.88 7.02 35.39
CA GLY A 94 -13.11 7.65 34.09
C GLY A 94 -14.27 7.08 33.26
N TYR A 95 -14.46 7.60 32.04
CA TYR A 95 -15.58 7.29 31.13
C TYR A 95 -15.69 5.83 30.64
N PHE A 96 -14.75 4.95 30.97
CA PHE A 96 -14.73 3.55 30.52
C PHE A 96 -14.68 2.60 31.72
N PRO A 97 -15.53 1.55 31.75
CA PRO A 97 -15.50 0.57 32.82
C PRO A 97 -14.17 -0.21 32.83
N GLU A 98 -13.64 -0.51 34.02
CA GLU A 98 -12.43 -1.35 34.19
C GLU A 98 -12.63 -2.79 33.65
N LYS A 99 -13.89 -3.21 33.44
CA LYS A 99 -14.28 -4.51 32.89
C LYS A 99 -15.08 -4.33 31.60
N ALA A 100 -14.87 -5.22 30.64
CA ALA A 100 -15.62 -5.22 29.38
C ALA A 100 -17.12 -5.40 29.63
N PHE A 101 -17.95 -4.70 28.84
CA PHE A 101 -19.41 -4.76 28.95
C PHE A 101 -19.99 -6.13 28.54
N TYR A 102 -19.26 -6.90 27.74
CA TYR A 102 -19.64 -8.26 27.39
C TYR A 102 -18.42 -9.17 27.28
N GLU A 103 -18.64 -10.47 27.41
CA GLU A 103 -17.71 -11.53 27.06
C GLU A 103 -18.31 -12.42 25.96
N ASP A 104 -17.48 -12.85 25.00
CA ASP A 104 -17.87 -13.82 23.98
C ASP A 104 -17.67 -15.25 24.53
N LEU A 105 -18.75 -16.00 24.60
CA LEU A 105 -18.80 -17.40 25.02
C LEU A 105 -18.82 -18.31 23.80
N PHE A 106 -17.81 -19.17 23.70
CA PHE A 106 -17.65 -20.10 22.57
C PHE A 106 -18.17 -21.50 22.92
N HIS A 107 -19.04 -22.01 22.06
CA HIS A 107 -19.49 -23.40 22.04
C HIS A 107 -18.82 -24.16 20.91
N TYR A 108 -18.34 -25.37 21.23
CA TYR A 108 -17.57 -26.18 20.30
C TYR A 108 -18.22 -27.54 20.10
N SER A 109 -18.42 -27.92 18.84
CA SER A 109 -18.96 -29.22 18.46
C SER A 109 -18.19 -29.82 17.28
N LEU A 110 -18.18 -31.15 17.19
CA LEU A 110 -17.59 -31.89 16.09
C LEU A 110 -18.68 -32.24 15.08
N VAL A 111 -18.51 -31.85 13.83
CA VAL A 111 -19.47 -32.09 12.75
C VAL A 111 -18.86 -33.04 11.74
N SER A 112 -19.57 -34.14 11.43
CA SER A 112 -19.14 -35.10 10.42
C SER A 112 -19.83 -34.92 9.08
N LEU A 113 -19.11 -35.06 7.96
CA LEU A 113 -19.65 -35.07 6.60
C LEU A 113 -19.42 -36.42 5.90
N PRO A 114 -20.35 -36.85 5.01
CA PRO A 114 -21.52 -36.11 4.52
C PRO A 114 -22.76 -36.17 5.44
N ASP A 115 -22.73 -36.96 6.51
CA ASP A 115 -23.89 -37.25 7.37
C ASP A 115 -24.44 -36.04 8.15
N LYS A 116 -23.70 -34.92 8.20
CA LYS A 116 -23.99 -33.68 8.95
C LYS A 116 -24.36 -33.91 10.42
N ARG A 117 -23.78 -34.94 11.04
CA ARG A 117 -24.00 -35.26 12.46
C ARG A 117 -23.15 -34.34 13.34
N GLU A 118 -23.79 -33.60 14.23
CA GLU A 118 -23.17 -32.76 15.25
C GLU A 118 -23.00 -33.57 16.56
N MET A 119 -21.80 -33.55 17.13
CA MET A 119 -21.42 -34.27 18.35
C MET A 119 -20.74 -33.28 19.30
N GLY A 120 -21.15 -33.22 20.56
CA GLY A 120 -20.45 -32.40 21.55
C GLY A 120 -19.02 -32.92 21.77
N ILE A 121 -18.04 -32.03 21.94
CA ILE A 121 -16.63 -32.45 22.14
C ILE A 121 -16.46 -33.23 23.46
N ALA A 122 -17.29 -32.93 24.46
CA ALA A 122 -17.34 -33.63 25.73
C ALA A 122 -18.34 -34.81 25.74
N ASP A 123 -19.00 -35.13 24.61
CA ASP A 123 -19.91 -36.26 24.51
C ASP A 123 -19.11 -37.58 24.50
N GLY A 124 -19.64 -38.63 25.15
CA GLY A 124 -19.01 -39.95 25.20
C GLY A 124 -18.91 -40.66 23.84
N GLN A 125 -19.52 -40.08 22.79
CA GLN A 125 -19.42 -40.54 21.41
C GLN A 125 -18.08 -40.18 20.75
N VAL A 126 -17.41 -39.12 21.22
CA VAL A 126 -16.10 -38.68 20.74
C VAL A 126 -15.02 -39.35 21.61
N PRO A 127 -14.01 -40.01 21.04
CA PRO A 127 -12.93 -40.60 21.83
C PRO A 127 -12.24 -39.57 22.71
N ALA A 128 -11.96 -39.92 23.97
CA ALA A 128 -11.35 -39.01 24.95
C ALA A 128 -10.03 -38.41 24.46
N GLU A 129 -9.25 -39.17 23.69
CA GLU A 129 -8.01 -38.71 23.07
C GLU A 129 -8.25 -37.62 22.03
N LEU A 130 -9.21 -37.81 21.12
CA LEU A 130 -9.59 -36.80 20.13
C LEU A 130 -10.15 -35.55 20.82
N SER A 131 -11.00 -35.73 21.83
CA SER A 131 -11.51 -34.64 22.66
C SER A 131 -10.37 -33.83 23.32
N GLY A 132 -9.35 -34.51 23.85
CA GLY A 132 -8.15 -33.86 24.41
C GLY A 132 -7.38 -33.02 23.38
N LEU A 133 -7.20 -33.53 22.15
CA LEU A 133 -6.54 -32.79 21.08
C LEU A 133 -7.35 -31.58 20.62
N LEU A 134 -8.67 -31.71 20.49
CA LEU A 134 -9.57 -30.61 20.14
C LEU A 134 -9.57 -29.53 21.22
N ASN A 135 -9.62 -29.92 22.50
CA ASN A 135 -9.51 -28.98 23.62
C ASN A 135 -8.16 -28.27 23.64
N TYR A 136 -7.06 -28.94 23.28
CA TYR A 136 -5.77 -28.29 23.13
C TYR A 136 -5.80 -27.23 22.03
N ILE A 137 -6.38 -27.54 20.86
CA ILE A 137 -6.53 -26.59 19.75
C ILE A 137 -7.33 -25.36 20.19
N VAL A 138 -8.40 -25.57 20.96
CA VAL A 138 -9.22 -24.50 21.53
C VAL A 138 -8.46 -23.65 22.55
N GLN A 139 -7.74 -24.28 23.50
CA GLN A 139 -7.05 -23.61 24.61
C GLN A 139 -5.76 -22.90 24.21
N TYR A 140 -4.96 -23.52 23.34
CA TYR A 140 -3.73 -22.92 22.80
C TYR A 140 -4.03 -21.52 22.22
N ASP A 141 -5.20 -21.38 21.60
CA ASP A 141 -5.56 -20.16 20.91
C ASP A 141 -6.26 -19.10 21.79
N GLN A 142 -6.99 -19.48 22.85
CA GLN A 142 -7.47 -18.51 23.86
C GLN A 142 -6.31 -17.73 24.51
N SER A 143 -5.15 -18.37 24.69
CA SER A 143 -3.94 -17.73 25.22
C SER A 143 -3.25 -16.78 24.22
N ALA A 144 -3.51 -16.93 22.92
CA ALA A 144 -2.99 -16.09 21.85
C ALA A 144 -3.96 -14.94 21.49
N GLU A 145 -5.28 -15.17 21.55
CA GLU A 145 -6.31 -14.13 21.44
C GLU A 145 -6.25 -13.13 22.60
N LEU A 146 -6.07 -13.58 23.85
CA LEU A 146 -5.87 -12.67 24.99
C LEU A 146 -4.62 -11.79 24.84
N LYS A 147 -3.60 -12.26 24.11
CA LYS A 147 -2.44 -11.44 23.74
C LYS A 147 -2.76 -10.48 22.59
N LYS A 148 -3.59 -10.88 21.63
CA LYS A 148 -3.98 -10.05 20.47
C LYS A 148 -5.05 -9.00 20.79
N ASP A 149 -5.92 -9.23 21.77
CA ASP A 149 -6.95 -8.26 22.18
C ASP A 149 -6.38 -7.18 23.11
N ALA A 150 -5.40 -7.52 23.94
CA ALA A 150 -4.62 -6.52 24.69
C ALA A 150 -3.70 -5.69 23.76
N ASP A 151 -3.30 -6.28 22.61
CA ASP A 151 -2.37 -5.70 21.64
C ASP A 151 -3.00 -5.47 20.26
N SER A 152 -4.31 -5.24 20.13
CA SER A 152 -4.94 -5.04 18.80
C SER A 152 -4.48 -3.74 18.12
N ALA A 153 -3.90 -2.81 18.90
CA ALA A 153 -3.16 -1.64 18.43
C ALA A 153 -1.67 -1.93 18.13
N VAL A 154 -1.12 -3.08 18.51
CA VAL A 154 0.32 -3.40 18.54
C VAL A 154 0.68 -4.68 17.78
N ALA A 155 -0.28 -5.53 17.40
CA ALA A 155 -0.05 -6.82 16.75
C ALA A 155 0.44 -6.74 15.29
N TRP A 156 0.77 -5.54 14.82
CA TRP A 156 1.36 -5.28 13.51
C TRP A 156 2.60 -4.41 13.66
N ALA A 157 3.43 -4.72 14.66
CA ALA A 157 4.76 -4.18 14.78
C ALA A 157 5.53 -4.41 13.48
N GLU A 158 6.08 -3.33 12.93
CA GLU A 158 7.11 -3.32 11.90
C GLU A 158 8.07 -4.52 12.05
N GLU A 159 8.36 -5.24 10.96
CA GLU A 159 9.58 -6.06 10.89
C GLU A 159 10.78 -5.10 10.83
N ARG A 160 11.10 -4.51 11.98
CA ARG A 160 12.25 -3.63 12.14
C ARG A 160 13.51 -4.44 11.86
N ARG A 161 14.44 -3.83 11.12
CA ARG A 161 15.74 -4.45 10.86
C ARG A 161 16.58 -4.40 12.14
N VAL A 162 17.37 -5.43 12.39
CA VAL A 162 18.37 -5.40 13.47
C VAL A 162 19.41 -4.35 13.12
N SER A 163 19.70 -3.44 14.04
CA SER A 163 20.75 -2.43 13.79
C SER A 163 22.11 -3.09 13.64
N ARG A 164 22.91 -2.60 12.68
CA ARG A 164 24.32 -2.97 12.52
C ARG A 164 25.15 -2.69 13.77
N HIS A 165 24.70 -1.75 14.60
CA HIS A 165 25.38 -1.30 15.80
C HIS A 165 24.98 -2.13 17.02
N ALA A 166 23.93 -2.97 16.94
CA ALA A 166 23.42 -3.69 18.10
C ALA A 166 24.44 -4.69 18.68
N ASP A 167 25.20 -5.39 17.85
CA ASP A 167 26.18 -6.38 18.33
C ASP A 167 27.47 -5.74 18.88
N ASN A 168 27.87 -4.59 18.32
CA ASN A 168 29.14 -3.92 18.63
C ASN A 168 28.93 -2.52 19.21
N LEU A 169 27.83 -2.30 19.94
CA LEU A 169 27.50 -0.99 20.48
C LEU A 169 28.55 -0.56 21.51
N LEU A 170 29.18 0.59 21.26
CA LEU A 170 30.12 1.17 22.21
C LEU A 170 29.36 1.73 23.41
N GLN A 171 29.49 1.11 24.59
CA GLN A 171 29.03 1.65 25.85
C GLN A 171 30.21 2.17 26.66
N VAL A 172 30.11 3.39 27.18
CA VAL A 172 31.17 3.99 28.00
C VAL A 172 31.43 3.15 29.25
N SER A 173 32.68 3.07 29.69
CA SER A 173 33.11 2.18 30.78
C SER A 173 32.57 2.56 32.17
N SER A 174 32.06 3.77 32.34
CA SER A 174 31.42 4.25 33.57
C SER A 174 30.13 5.00 33.22
N PRO A 175 29.08 4.28 32.82
CA PRO A 175 27.84 4.88 32.34
C PRO A 175 27.04 5.52 33.49
N LYS A 176 26.32 6.59 33.16
CA LYS A 176 25.44 7.30 34.09
C LYS A 176 24.32 6.36 34.58
N GLN A 177 24.09 6.32 35.89
CA GLN A 177 22.96 5.57 36.44
C GLN A 177 21.66 6.34 36.19
N VAL A 178 20.71 5.72 35.50
CA VAL A 178 19.45 6.33 35.11
C VAL A 178 18.35 5.88 36.07
N PRO A 179 17.64 6.81 36.74
CA PRO A 179 16.56 6.43 37.66
C PRO A 179 15.40 5.77 36.91
N PRO A 180 14.53 4.98 37.58
CA PRO A 180 13.43 4.28 36.92
C PRO A 180 12.25 5.19 36.51
N LYS A 181 12.17 6.43 37.03
CA LYS A 181 11.12 7.41 36.73
C LYS A 181 11.65 8.84 36.88
N GLY A 182 10.89 9.82 36.40
CA GLY A 182 11.19 11.25 36.60
C GLY A 182 12.24 11.81 35.65
N TRP A 183 12.38 11.22 34.47
CA TRP A 183 13.33 11.68 33.47
C TRP A 183 12.97 13.07 32.94
N VAL A 184 14.00 13.86 32.69
CA VAL A 184 13.89 15.16 32.03
C VAL A 184 15.00 15.30 31.02
N CYS A 185 14.73 16.01 29.93
CA CYS A 185 15.74 16.39 28.96
C CYS A 185 16.82 17.23 29.65
N GLU A 186 18.07 16.82 29.50
CA GLU A 186 19.21 17.44 30.20
C GLU A 186 19.51 18.87 29.70
N LYS A 187 18.98 19.27 28.52
CA LYS A 187 19.13 20.63 27.98
C LYS A 187 17.96 21.56 28.31
N CYS A 188 16.72 21.17 28.02
CA CYS A 188 15.55 22.04 28.17
C CYS A 188 14.59 21.68 29.31
N GLY A 189 14.84 20.59 30.05
CA GLY A 189 13.96 20.17 31.14
C GLY A 189 12.61 19.59 30.70
N ALA A 190 12.42 19.30 29.40
CA ALA A 190 11.20 18.63 28.91
C ALA A 190 11.01 17.28 29.60
N SER A 191 9.77 16.92 29.95
CA SER A 191 9.42 15.70 30.68
C SER A 191 8.71 14.64 29.84
N ALA A 192 8.62 14.82 28.52
CA ALA A 192 7.93 13.94 27.58
C ALA A 192 8.69 13.84 26.26
N ASN A 193 8.51 12.73 25.53
CA ASN A 193 9.23 12.42 24.27
C ASN A 193 10.76 12.43 24.46
N LEU A 194 11.22 11.60 25.39
CA LEU A 194 12.60 11.50 25.83
C LEU A 194 13.29 10.26 25.24
N TRP A 195 14.50 10.48 24.75
CA TRP A 195 15.35 9.49 24.12
C TRP A 195 16.64 9.37 24.93
N LEU A 196 16.93 8.15 25.39
CA LEU A 196 18.15 7.77 26.09
C LEU A 196 19.14 7.23 25.09
N ASN A 197 20.32 7.84 24.98
CA ASN A 197 21.41 7.29 24.18
C ASN A 197 21.97 6.02 24.85
N LEU A 198 22.06 4.93 24.09
CA LEU A 198 22.46 3.62 24.61
C LEU A 198 23.98 3.47 24.83
N SER A 199 24.78 4.45 24.42
CA SER A 199 26.24 4.45 24.60
C SER A 199 26.69 5.14 25.89
N ASP A 200 26.14 6.31 26.20
CA ASP A 200 26.60 7.15 27.32
C ASP A 200 25.54 7.48 28.37
N GLY A 201 24.27 7.19 28.08
CA GLY A 201 23.16 7.41 28.99
C GLY A 201 22.64 8.85 29.00
N PHE A 202 22.96 9.65 27.97
CA PHE A 202 22.42 10.99 27.80
C PHE A 202 20.91 10.96 27.51
N ILE A 203 20.14 11.80 28.21
CA ILE A 203 18.68 11.92 28.02
C ILE A 203 18.35 13.22 27.28
N GLY A 204 17.92 13.09 26.02
CA GLY A 204 17.55 14.20 25.16
C GLY A 204 16.07 14.19 24.76
N CYS A 205 15.49 15.36 24.52
CA CYS A 205 14.18 15.46 23.87
C CYS A 205 14.26 15.13 22.38
N GLY A 206 13.17 14.56 21.84
CA GLY A 206 13.06 14.16 20.44
C GLY A 206 13.17 15.32 19.43
N ARG A 207 13.35 14.96 18.16
CA ARG A 207 13.51 15.86 17.01
C ARG A 207 12.37 16.90 16.91
N ARG A 208 12.67 18.04 16.30
CA ARG A 208 11.69 19.08 16.01
C ARG A 208 10.84 18.69 14.80
N LEU A 209 9.51 18.63 14.98
CA LEU A 209 8.58 18.36 13.90
C LEU A 209 7.82 19.64 13.51
N TYR A 210 7.92 20.03 12.24
CA TYR A 210 7.26 21.24 11.74
C TYR A 210 5.74 21.10 11.83
N GLY A 211 5.09 22.01 12.58
CA GLY A 211 3.63 22.09 12.70
C GLY A 211 2.98 21.18 13.77
N VAL A 212 3.74 20.25 14.36
CA VAL A 212 3.26 19.30 15.39
C VAL A 212 3.88 19.59 16.77
N GLY A 213 4.98 20.34 16.82
CA GLY A 213 5.75 20.59 18.03
C GLY A 213 6.97 19.66 18.14
N GLY A 214 7.52 19.48 19.35
CA GLY A 214 8.78 18.74 19.54
C GLY A 214 10.02 19.64 19.40
N GLY A 215 11.22 19.08 19.57
CA GLY A 215 12.46 19.86 19.64
C GLY A 215 12.73 20.49 21.01
N CYS A 216 13.92 21.08 21.17
CA CYS A 216 14.36 21.67 22.44
C CYS A 216 13.71 23.05 22.67
N PHE A 217 13.54 23.45 23.94
CA PHE A 217 12.96 24.73 24.35
C PHE A 217 11.58 25.04 23.72
N GLY A 218 10.70 24.05 23.67
CA GLY A 218 9.35 24.20 23.10
C GLY A 218 9.36 24.34 21.56
N GLY A 219 10.33 23.72 20.89
CA GLY A 219 10.43 23.70 19.43
C GLY A 219 11.07 24.94 18.80
N LYS A 220 11.83 25.70 19.59
CA LYS A 220 12.70 26.79 19.08
C LYS A 220 13.97 26.24 18.44
N GLU A 221 14.48 25.14 18.96
CA GLU A 221 15.70 24.47 18.51
C GLU A 221 15.45 23.00 18.17
N GLU A 222 16.43 22.37 17.52
CA GLU A 222 16.41 20.95 17.21
C GLU A 222 16.40 20.08 18.48
N GLY A 223 15.99 18.81 18.36
CA GLY A 223 15.93 17.88 19.49
C GLY A 223 17.30 17.66 20.14
N ALA A 224 17.37 17.69 21.48
CA ALA A 224 18.61 17.50 22.21
C ALA A 224 19.25 16.12 21.96
N ALA A 225 18.45 15.09 21.67
CA ALA A 225 18.95 13.75 21.33
C ALA A 225 19.68 13.73 19.97
N LEU A 226 19.13 14.39 18.94
CA LEU A 226 19.77 14.53 17.64
C LEU A 226 21.04 15.39 17.73
N LEU A 227 20.98 16.51 18.46
CA LEU A 227 22.14 17.37 18.68
C LEU A 227 23.26 16.63 19.41
N HIS A 228 22.93 15.71 20.32
CA HIS A 228 23.90 14.88 21.02
C HIS A 228 24.60 13.90 20.09
N TYR A 229 23.85 13.25 19.19
CA TYR A 229 24.42 12.40 18.15
C TYR A 229 25.33 13.18 17.19
N GLN A 230 24.91 14.38 16.75
CA GLN A 230 25.74 15.22 15.88
C GLN A 230 27.08 15.62 16.51
N GLN A 231 27.13 15.68 17.84
CA GLN A 231 28.35 15.93 18.61
C GLN A 231 29.18 14.65 18.84
N ASN A 232 28.54 13.47 18.79
CA ASN A 232 29.14 12.17 19.05
C ASN A 232 28.68 11.12 18.01
N PRO A 233 29.19 11.17 16.76
CA PRO A 233 28.73 10.29 15.69
C PRO A 233 28.92 8.79 15.95
N ASP A 234 29.85 8.41 16.85
CA ASP A 234 30.12 7.03 17.25
C ASP A 234 29.04 6.44 18.20
N MET A 235 28.02 7.23 18.57
CA MET A 235 26.95 6.83 19.50
C MET A 235 25.55 6.88 18.84
N PRO A 236 25.27 5.99 17.86
CA PRO A 236 24.12 6.14 16.97
C PRO A 236 22.78 5.70 17.57
N LEU A 237 22.75 4.82 18.58
CA LEU A 237 21.50 4.24 19.07
C LEU A 237 20.90 5.00 20.26
N ALA A 238 19.60 5.31 20.17
CA ALA A 238 18.84 5.84 21.29
C ALA A 238 17.49 5.13 21.47
N VAL A 239 17.13 4.84 22.71
CA VAL A 239 15.86 4.20 23.08
C VAL A 239 14.89 5.23 23.65
N LYS A 240 13.60 5.14 23.29
CA LYS A 240 12.56 6.02 23.83
C LYS A 240 12.11 5.54 25.21
N LEU A 241 12.40 6.32 26.26
CA LEU A 241 12.28 5.95 27.68
C LEU A 241 10.85 5.58 28.11
N GLY A 242 9.82 6.09 27.44
CA GLY A 242 8.42 5.78 27.73
C GLY A 242 7.86 4.53 27.04
N THR A 243 8.60 3.93 26.10
CA THR A 243 8.14 2.79 25.28
C THR A 243 8.68 1.43 25.73
N ILE A 244 9.54 1.41 26.75
CA ILE A 244 10.20 0.20 27.25
C ILE A 244 9.17 -0.68 27.95
N THR A 245 9.02 -1.93 27.50
CA THR A 245 8.14 -2.92 28.09
C THR A 245 8.86 -3.81 29.11
N GLN A 246 8.08 -4.45 29.98
CA GLN A 246 8.57 -5.45 30.94
C GLN A 246 9.25 -6.67 30.30
N PHE A 247 9.05 -6.88 28.99
CA PHE A 247 9.63 -7.99 28.23
C PHE A 247 10.91 -7.60 27.48
N GLY A 248 11.41 -6.37 27.66
CA GLY A 248 12.65 -5.91 27.05
C GLY A 248 12.51 -5.45 25.60
N SER A 249 11.30 -5.10 25.14
CA SER A 249 11.05 -4.45 23.85
C SER A 249 10.81 -2.94 24.02
N ALA A 250 11.29 -2.13 23.09
CA ALA A 250 11.09 -0.67 23.08
C ALA A 250 11.26 -0.10 21.67
N ASP A 251 10.90 1.17 21.47
CA ASP A 251 11.29 1.92 20.27
C ASP A 251 12.75 2.36 20.38
N VAL A 252 13.61 1.76 19.56
CA VAL A 252 15.02 2.14 19.40
C VAL A 252 15.18 2.81 18.05
N PHE A 253 15.82 3.97 18.03
CA PHE A 253 16.09 4.74 16.82
C PHE A 253 17.60 4.78 16.58
N SER A 254 18.01 4.54 15.33
CA SER A 254 19.41 4.68 14.90
C SER A 254 19.60 6.00 14.17
N TYR A 255 20.50 6.85 14.68
CA TYR A 255 20.86 8.12 14.07
C TYR A 255 21.95 7.98 12.98
N ASP A 256 22.47 6.79 12.73
CA ASP A 256 23.41 6.54 11.63
C ASP A 256 22.75 6.92 10.29
N PRO A 257 23.36 7.77 9.44
CA PRO A 257 22.80 8.14 8.13
C PRO A 257 22.47 6.97 7.21
N GLN A 258 23.07 5.80 7.42
CA GLN A 258 22.78 4.58 6.65
C GLN A 258 21.58 3.78 7.19
N GLU A 259 21.09 4.09 8.40
CA GLU A 259 19.90 3.49 9.01
C GLU A 259 18.77 4.52 9.16
N ASP A 260 19.04 5.69 9.77
CA ASP A 260 18.15 6.83 10.09
C ASP A 260 16.68 6.48 10.32
N ASP A 261 16.44 5.37 11.03
CA ASP A 261 15.13 4.77 11.20
C ASP A 261 15.02 3.99 12.53
N LEU A 262 13.82 3.49 12.84
CA LEU A 262 13.57 2.57 13.94
C LEU A 262 14.21 1.20 13.67
N VAL A 263 14.94 0.70 14.66
CA VAL A 263 15.72 -0.53 14.56
C VAL A 263 15.38 -1.48 15.70
N VAL A 264 15.67 -2.77 15.51
CA VAL A 264 15.69 -3.76 16.59
C VAL A 264 17.08 -3.80 17.19
N ASP A 265 17.13 -3.76 18.52
CA ASP A 265 18.30 -4.13 19.29
C ASP A 265 18.01 -5.43 20.05
N PRO A 266 18.48 -6.59 19.55
CA PRO A 266 18.31 -7.89 20.22
C PRO A 266 18.93 -7.93 21.62
N HIS A 267 19.90 -7.05 21.90
CA HIS A 267 20.62 -6.96 23.16
C HIS A 267 20.15 -5.78 24.02
N LEU A 268 19.00 -5.19 23.73
CA LEU A 268 18.50 -3.99 24.42
C LEU A 268 18.48 -4.13 25.94
N THR A 269 18.08 -5.29 26.46
CA THR A 269 18.08 -5.55 27.91
C THR A 269 19.48 -5.48 28.51
N LYS A 270 20.50 -5.98 27.78
CA LYS A 270 21.90 -5.90 28.18
C LYS A 270 22.39 -4.45 28.15
N HIS A 271 22.09 -3.71 27.08
CA HIS A 271 22.49 -2.30 26.98
C HIS A 271 21.84 -1.42 28.06
N LEU A 272 20.56 -1.63 28.37
CA LEU A 272 19.84 -0.93 29.44
C LEU A 272 20.39 -1.26 30.82
N SER A 273 20.83 -2.51 31.04
CA SER A 273 21.38 -2.94 32.33
C SER A 273 22.66 -2.17 32.73
N ALA A 274 23.44 -1.73 31.75
CA ALA A 274 24.64 -0.90 31.98
C ALA A 274 24.30 0.41 32.70
N PHE A 275 23.12 0.98 32.43
CA PHE A 275 22.63 2.22 33.04
C PHE A 275 21.86 1.98 34.36
N GLY A 276 21.82 0.75 34.86
CA GLY A 276 21.07 0.38 36.06
C GLY A 276 19.56 0.24 35.83
N ILE A 277 19.10 0.18 34.59
CA ILE A 277 17.68 0.04 34.24
C ILE A 277 17.30 -1.45 34.21
N ASN A 278 16.44 -1.86 35.14
CA ASN A 278 15.86 -3.20 35.13
C ASN A 278 14.51 -3.20 34.39
N VAL A 279 14.47 -3.80 33.20
CA VAL A 279 13.29 -3.83 32.33
C VAL A 279 12.06 -4.44 33.02
N GLY A 280 12.22 -5.42 33.91
CA GLY A 280 11.11 -6.08 34.60
C GLY A 280 10.36 -5.19 35.61
N GLN A 281 10.87 -3.99 35.89
CA GLN A 281 10.22 -2.99 36.76
C GLN A 281 9.60 -1.82 35.98
N LEU A 282 9.74 -1.83 34.64
CA LEU A 282 9.21 -0.80 33.77
C LEU A 282 7.89 -1.24 33.13
N GLU A 283 6.96 -0.31 33.09
CA GLU A 283 5.71 -0.43 32.36
C GLU A 283 5.70 0.63 31.27
N LYS A 284 5.15 0.28 30.10
CA LYS A 284 5.01 1.21 28.98
C LYS A 284 4.12 2.38 29.41
N THR A 285 4.67 3.59 29.35
CA THR A 285 4.01 4.83 29.85
C THR A 285 3.75 5.85 28.75
N GLU A 286 4.39 5.71 27.59
CA GLU A 286 4.16 6.53 26.40
C GLU A 286 3.80 5.66 25.18
N LYS A 287 3.06 6.25 24.25
CA LYS A 287 2.72 5.63 22.97
C LYS A 287 3.96 5.48 22.08
N SER A 288 4.04 4.39 21.33
CA SER A 288 5.04 4.22 20.27
C SER A 288 4.80 5.23 19.14
N LEU A 289 5.79 5.42 18.26
CA LEU A 289 5.62 6.31 17.11
C LEU A 289 4.50 5.83 16.18
N THR A 290 4.42 4.52 15.92
CA THR A 290 3.36 3.88 15.13
C THR A 290 1.98 4.09 15.76
N GLU A 291 1.85 3.95 17.09
CA GLU A 291 0.59 4.21 17.82
C GLU A 291 0.17 5.68 17.74
N MET A 292 1.14 6.61 17.78
CA MET A 292 0.87 8.04 17.66
C MET A 292 0.38 8.41 16.25
N GLN A 293 0.96 7.80 15.21
CA GLN A 293 0.47 7.95 13.84
C GLN A 293 -0.96 7.41 13.70
N ILE A 294 -1.23 6.20 14.19
CA ILE A 294 -2.58 5.61 14.17
C ILE A 294 -3.58 6.53 14.91
N GLU A 295 -3.21 7.07 16.07
CA GLU A 295 -4.08 8.01 16.80
C GLU A 295 -4.31 9.32 16.03
N GLN A 296 -3.29 9.88 15.37
CA GLN A 296 -3.45 11.06 14.53
C GLN A 296 -4.39 10.79 13.35
N ASN A 297 -4.30 9.61 12.75
CA ASN A 297 -5.17 9.20 11.66
C ASN A 297 -6.60 8.98 12.14
N ASN A 298 -6.78 8.33 13.30
CA ASN A 298 -8.09 8.18 13.93
C ASN A 298 -8.69 9.53 14.33
N LYS A 299 -7.87 10.50 14.76
CA LYS A 299 -8.32 11.88 15.01
C LYS A 299 -8.78 12.55 13.72
N LEU A 300 -8.05 12.38 12.61
CA LEU A 300 -8.47 12.89 11.30
C LEU A 300 -9.77 12.22 10.82
N ASP A 301 -9.93 10.91 11.05
CA ASP A 301 -11.19 10.20 10.83
C ASP A 301 -12.33 10.79 11.68
N LEU A 302 -12.12 10.99 12.98
CA LEU A 302 -13.12 11.57 13.91
C LEU A 302 -13.46 13.03 13.56
N THR A 303 -12.46 13.87 13.25
CA THR A 303 -12.69 15.27 12.87
C THR A 303 -13.22 15.40 11.46
N SER A 304 -13.01 14.44 10.56
CA SER A 304 -13.59 14.49 9.20
C SER A 304 -15.11 14.24 9.17
N GLY A 305 -15.67 13.76 10.28
CA GLY A 305 -17.12 13.80 10.55
C GLY A 305 -17.58 15.05 11.30
N ALA A 306 -16.65 15.90 11.78
CA ALA A 306 -16.90 17.06 12.62
C ALA A 306 -16.15 18.34 12.15
N GLU A 307 -15.73 18.42 10.88
CA GLU A 307 -15.40 19.69 10.25
C GLU A 307 -16.75 20.37 10.03
N GLY A 308 -17.07 21.36 10.86
CA GLY A 308 -18.37 22.03 11.00
C GLY A 308 -18.90 22.78 9.78
N GLU A 309 -18.50 22.38 8.56
CA GLU A 309 -19.04 22.85 7.28
C GLU A 309 -19.94 21.82 6.59
N GLU A 310 -19.89 20.52 6.92
CA GLU A 310 -20.60 19.45 6.18
C GLU A 310 -21.92 18.96 6.82
N ASP A 311 -22.27 19.40 8.02
CA ASP A 311 -23.36 18.86 8.88
C ASP A 311 -24.77 18.91 8.25
N GLY A 312 -24.95 19.63 7.14
CA GLY A 312 -26.22 19.72 6.41
C GLY A 312 -26.34 18.80 5.18
N GLN A 313 -25.23 18.46 4.54
CA GLN A 313 -25.19 17.93 3.16
C GLN A 313 -25.13 16.40 3.10
N PHE A 314 -24.50 15.75 4.08
CA PHE A 314 -24.35 14.30 4.13
C PHE A 314 -25.14 13.71 5.30
N THR A 315 -26.05 12.78 5.01
CA THR A 315 -26.81 12.07 6.04
C THR A 315 -26.12 10.74 6.37
N PRO A 316 -25.86 10.43 7.65
CA PRO A 316 -25.38 9.11 8.05
C PRO A 316 -26.35 8.02 7.62
N MET A 317 -25.81 6.88 7.18
CA MET A 317 -26.65 5.77 6.72
C MET A 317 -27.62 5.28 7.81
N SER A 318 -27.23 5.34 9.09
CA SER A 318 -28.10 4.97 10.21
C SER A 318 -29.46 5.67 10.20
N GLN A 319 -29.52 6.93 9.74
CA GLN A 319 -30.74 7.74 9.69
C GLN A 319 -31.60 7.49 8.44
N LEU A 320 -31.01 7.06 7.32
CA LEU A 320 -31.72 6.81 6.06
C LEU A 320 -32.45 5.46 6.04
N CYS A 321 -31.97 4.50 6.83
CA CYS A 321 -32.56 3.17 6.95
C CYS A 321 -33.99 3.18 7.54
N GLU A 322 -34.32 4.20 8.33
CA GLU A 322 -35.64 4.35 8.97
C GLU A 322 -36.77 4.64 7.96
N GLU A 323 -36.44 5.02 6.72
CA GLU A 323 -37.40 5.42 5.67
C GLU A 323 -37.71 4.33 4.63
N GLY A 324 -37.28 3.07 4.86
CA GLY A 324 -37.82 1.90 4.15
C GLY A 324 -37.14 1.50 2.83
N GLY A 325 -35.88 1.86 2.61
CA GLY A 325 -35.06 1.36 1.50
C GLY A 325 -33.61 1.14 1.90
N GLN A 326 -33.20 -0.12 2.09
CA GLN A 326 -31.81 -0.41 2.44
C GLN A 326 -30.96 -0.55 1.17
N ALA A 327 -30.31 0.55 0.77
CA ALA A 327 -29.25 0.48 -0.23
C ALA A 327 -28.09 -0.38 0.32
N ILE A 328 -27.47 -1.20 -0.55
CA ILE A 328 -26.32 -2.03 -0.15
C ILE A 328 -25.10 -1.11 0.01
N LEU A 329 -24.90 -0.62 1.23
CA LEU A 329 -23.84 0.30 1.60
C LEU A 329 -23.07 -0.30 2.79
N VAL A 330 -21.89 -0.84 2.51
CA VAL A 330 -21.06 -1.53 3.50
C VAL A 330 -19.75 -0.77 3.68
N GLY A 331 -19.41 -0.43 4.92
CA GLY A 331 -18.15 0.19 5.29
C GLY A 331 -16.99 -0.81 5.34
N LEU A 332 -15.76 -0.30 5.39
CA LEU A 332 -14.55 -1.12 5.56
C LEU A 332 -13.82 -0.73 6.84
N GLU A 333 -13.53 -1.70 7.70
CA GLU A 333 -12.84 -1.44 8.95
C GLU A 333 -11.37 -1.09 8.73
N ASN A 334 -10.86 -0.13 9.51
CA ASN A 334 -9.47 0.28 9.46
C ASN A 334 -8.61 -0.63 10.35
N SER A 335 -7.64 -1.32 9.76
CA SER A 335 -6.75 -2.28 10.45
C SER A 335 -5.41 -1.69 10.87
N GLY A 336 -5.40 -0.39 11.20
CA GLY A 336 -4.18 0.37 11.42
C GLY A 336 -3.64 0.87 10.09
N ASN A 337 -3.95 2.13 9.77
CA ASN A 337 -3.52 2.82 8.56
C ASN A 337 -4.01 2.24 7.23
N SER A 338 -5.04 1.38 7.21
CA SER A 338 -5.50 0.73 5.97
C SER A 338 -6.49 1.56 5.14
N CYS A 339 -6.68 2.84 5.44
CA CYS A 339 -7.62 3.71 4.72
C CYS A 339 -7.32 3.81 3.20
N TYR A 340 -6.04 3.76 2.80
CA TYR A 340 -5.61 3.76 1.39
C TYR A 340 -6.10 2.51 0.63
N ILE A 341 -6.21 1.36 1.31
CA ILE A 341 -6.78 0.12 0.77
C ILE A 341 -8.30 0.29 0.65
N ASN A 342 -8.93 0.76 1.73
CA ASN A 342 -10.38 0.85 1.83
C ASN A 342 -10.99 1.69 0.70
N VAL A 343 -10.40 2.86 0.42
CA VAL A 343 -10.88 3.74 -0.66
C VAL A 343 -10.73 3.12 -2.06
N VAL A 344 -9.67 2.34 -2.31
CA VAL A 344 -9.46 1.66 -3.60
C VAL A 344 -10.47 0.53 -3.78
N LEU A 345 -10.72 -0.26 -2.74
CA LEU A 345 -11.71 -1.34 -2.78
C LEU A 345 -13.12 -0.80 -3.02
N GLN A 346 -13.49 0.31 -2.36
CA GLN A 346 -14.77 0.98 -2.58
C GLN A 346 -14.87 1.53 -4.01
N LEU A 347 -13.80 2.17 -4.51
CA LEU A 347 -13.74 2.73 -5.87
C LEU A 347 -13.93 1.64 -6.94
N LEU A 348 -13.19 0.53 -6.83
CA LEU A 348 -13.29 -0.58 -7.78
C LEU A 348 -14.67 -1.27 -7.71
N ALA A 349 -15.25 -1.41 -6.51
CA ALA A 349 -16.59 -1.97 -6.36
C ALA A 349 -17.70 -1.09 -6.96
N ALA A 350 -17.42 0.15 -7.36
CA ALA A 350 -18.37 1.00 -8.09
C ALA A 350 -18.50 0.63 -9.57
N ILE A 351 -17.57 -0.16 -10.10
CA ILE A 351 -17.46 -0.48 -11.53
C ILE A 351 -18.30 -1.73 -11.84
N PRO A 352 -19.31 -1.65 -12.73
CA PRO A 352 -20.18 -2.79 -13.06
C PRO A 352 -19.45 -4.00 -13.67
N GLU A 353 -18.33 -3.80 -14.35
CA GLU A 353 -17.48 -4.90 -14.83
C GLU A 353 -16.86 -5.69 -13.67
N VAL A 354 -16.47 -5.02 -12.58
CA VAL A 354 -15.93 -5.65 -11.37
C VAL A 354 -17.01 -6.49 -10.69
N GLU A 355 -18.23 -5.95 -10.59
CA GLU A 355 -19.38 -6.70 -10.07
C GLU A 355 -19.65 -7.96 -10.90
N ARG A 356 -19.73 -7.83 -12.23
CA ARG A 356 -19.99 -8.95 -13.14
C ARG A 356 -18.94 -10.06 -13.02
N LEU A 357 -17.66 -9.70 -13.00
CA LEU A 357 -16.57 -10.67 -12.94
C LEU A 357 -16.43 -11.33 -11.56
N PHE A 358 -16.35 -10.54 -10.50
CA PHE A 358 -15.95 -11.04 -9.19
C PHE A 358 -17.14 -11.44 -8.29
N SER A 359 -18.33 -10.87 -8.52
CA SER A 359 -19.56 -11.27 -7.84
C SER A 359 -20.38 -12.23 -8.71
N GLY A 360 -20.64 -11.86 -9.97
CA GLY A 360 -21.48 -12.62 -10.90
C GLY A 360 -20.88 -13.97 -11.30
N CYS A 361 -19.59 -14.04 -11.58
CA CYS A 361 -18.89 -15.28 -11.95
C CYS A 361 -18.18 -15.97 -10.76
N PHE A 362 -18.50 -15.61 -9.51
CA PHE A 362 -17.81 -16.17 -8.34
C PHE A 362 -17.82 -17.70 -8.30
N GLN A 363 -18.95 -18.31 -8.64
CA GLN A 363 -19.10 -19.77 -8.63
C GLN A 363 -18.18 -20.45 -9.66
N GLU A 364 -18.11 -19.90 -10.88
CA GLU A 364 -17.22 -20.40 -11.94
C GLU A 364 -15.74 -20.22 -11.55
N LEU A 365 -15.37 -19.06 -10.99
CA LEU A 365 -14.02 -18.82 -10.46
C LEU A 365 -13.68 -19.85 -9.36
N LEU A 366 -14.63 -20.13 -8.47
CA LEU A 366 -14.43 -21.10 -7.40
C LEU A 366 -14.26 -22.54 -7.94
N GLU A 367 -15.00 -22.91 -8.99
CA GLU A 367 -14.88 -24.20 -9.67
C GLU A 367 -13.54 -24.37 -10.39
N ILE A 368 -13.09 -23.35 -11.12
CA ILE A 368 -11.75 -23.32 -11.76
C ILE A 368 -10.66 -23.48 -10.71
N TYR A 369 -10.78 -22.75 -9.59
CA TYR A 369 -9.83 -22.84 -8.50
C TYR A 369 -9.75 -24.28 -7.96
N SER A 370 -10.90 -24.90 -7.66
CA SER A 370 -10.95 -26.27 -7.15
C SER A 370 -10.33 -27.27 -8.12
N ALA A 371 -10.62 -27.14 -9.41
CA ALA A 371 -10.19 -28.08 -10.43
C ALA A 371 -8.70 -27.94 -10.82
N SER A 372 -8.14 -26.73 -10.78
CA SER A 372 -6.83 -26.45 -11.41
C SER A 372 -5.81 -25.73 -10.54
N LEU A 373 -6.22 -25.03 -9.47
CA LEU A 373 -5.33 -24.15 -8.69
C LEU A 373 -5.14 -24.58 -7.24
N SER A 374 -6.07 -25.39 -6.70
CA SER A 374 -6.09 -25.86 -5.32
C SER A 374 -4.86 -26.66 -4.88
N GLN A 375 -4.12 -27.24 -5.83
CA GLN A 375 -2.87 -27.96 -5.56
C GLN A 375 -1.67 -27.04 -5.38
N LYS A 376 -1.74 -25.81 -5.93
CA LYS A 376 -0.62 -24.85 -5.95
C LYS A 376 -0.73 -23.79 -4.86
N THR A 377 -1.96 -23.41 -4.53
CA THR A 377 -2.24 -22.29 -3.60
C THR A 377 -3.36 -22.66 -2.65
N ARG A 378 -3.46 -21.91 -1.55
CA ARG A 378 -4.59 -21.98 -0.61
C ARG A 378 -5.61 -20.88 -0.94
N PRO A 379 -6.91 -21.04 -0.57
CA PRO A 379 -7.93 -20.04 -0.93
C PRO A 379 -7.62 -18.65 -0.36
N ARG A 380 -6.99 -18.59 0.82
CA ARG A 380 -6.53 -17.36 1.47
C ARG A 380 -5.37 -16.65 0.76
N GLU A 381 -4.68 -17.34 -0.14
CA GLU A 381 -3.53 -16.83 -0.89
C GLU A 381 -3.90 -16.44 -2.32
N SER A 382 -5.07 -16.86 -2.82
CA SER A 382 -5.59 -16.41 -4.11
C SER A 382 -6.12 -14.97 -3.99
N VAL A 383 -5.51 -14.06 -4.74
CA VAL A 383 -5.92 -12.66 -4.78
C VAL A 383 -7.31 -12.56 -5.41
N VAL A 384 -7.60 -13.34 -6.46
CA VAL A 384 -8.91 -13.39 -7.12
C VAL A 384 -10.01 -13.81 -6.15
N LEU A 385 -9.85 -14.93 -5.42
CA LEU A 385 -10.88 -15.38 -4.49
C LEU A 385 -11.09 -14.40 -3.32
N GLN A 386 -10.01 -13.86 -2.75
CA GLN A 386 -10.12 -12.90 -1.66
C GLN A 386 -10.69 -11.56 -2.12
N PHE A 387 -10.40 -11.12 -3.34
CA PHE A 387 -10.97 -9.91 -3.92
C PHE A 387 -12.45 -10.12 -4.24
N SER A 388 -12.84 -11.27 -4.80
CA SER A 388 -14.24 -11.65 -4.98
C SER A 388 -15.01 -11.71 -3.67
N LYS A 389 -14.41 -12.24 -2.60
CA LYS A 389 -15.01 -12.24 -1.27
C LYS A 389 -15.34 -10.82 -0.80
N VAL A 390 -14.44 -9.86 -1.00
CA VAL A 390 -14.65 -8.43 -0.68
C VAL A 390 -15.71 -7.80 -1.58
N VAL A 391 -15.62 -7.96 -2.90
CA VAL A 391 -16.59 -7.40 -3.85
C VAL A 391 -18.00 -7.90 -3.55
N ARG A 392 -18.16 -9.21 -3.28
CA ARG A 392 -19.44 -9.77 -2.87
C ARG A 392 -19.95 -9.16 -1.58
N ALA A 393 -19.09 -8.93 -0.58
CA ALA A 393 -19.50 -8.27 0.66
C ALA A 393 -19.98 -6.84 0.44
N LEU A 394 -19.35 -6.10 -0.48
CA LEU A 394 -19.70 -4.71 -0.77
C LEU A 394 -20.96 -4.57 -1.65
N LEU A 395 -21.27 -5.57 -2.49
CA LEU A 395 -22.30 -5.46 -3.53
C LEU A 395 -23.49 -6.40 -3.36
N SER A 396 -23.47 -7.29 -2.37
CA SER A 396 -24.60 -8.18 -2.07
C SER A 396 -25.07 -8.04 -0.63
N ASP A 397 -26.30 -8.49 -0.37
CA ASP A 397 -26.98 -8.26 0.90
C ASP A 397 -26.62 -9.29 2.00
N TYR A 398 -25.77 -10.29 1.73
CA TYR A 398 -25.56 -11.38 2.69
C TYR A 398 -24.91 -10.91 3.99
N VAL A 399 -24.01 -9.91 3.94
CA VAL A 399 -23.38 -9.33 5.14
C VAL A 399 -24.38 -8.50 5.94
N ILE A 400 -25.33 -7.87 5.25
CA ILE A 400 -26.43 -7.12 5.87
C ILE A 400 -27.37 -8.11 6.59
N LYS A 401 -27.76 -9.19 5.91
CA LYS A 401 -28.57 -10.27 6.51
C LYS A 401 -27.88 -10.94 7.69
N ASP A 402 -26.58 -11.20 7.58
CA ASP A 402 -25.78 -11.77 8.69
C ASP A 402 -25.75 -10.82 9.90
N ARG A 403 -25.62 -9.50 9.64
CA ARG A 403 -25.71 -8.48 10.69
C ARG A 403 -27.11 -8.44 11.33
N GLN A 404 -28.17 -8.44 10.53
CA GLN A 404 -29.56 -8.47 11.02
C GLN A 404 -29.78 -9.68 11.93
N TYR A 405 -29.36 -10.88 11.49
CA TYR A 405 -29.41 -12.10 12.29
C TYR A 405 -28.68 -11.94 13.63
N LYS A 406 -27.45 -11.42 13.62
CA LYS A 406 -26.65 -11.19 14.85
C LYS A 406 -27.35 -10.25 15.82
N VAL A 407 -27.94 -9.16 15.32
CA VAL A 407 -28.70 -8.20 16.14
C VAL A 407 -29.95 -8.85 16.71
N GLU A 408 -30.72 -9.59 15.89
CA GLU A 408 -31.94 -10.28 16.33
C GLU A 408 -31.66 -11.30 17.44
N VAL A 409 -30.61 -12.11 17.30
CA VAL A 409 -30.22 -13.12 18.30
C VAL A 409 -29.79 -12.48 19.62
N ARG A 410 -29.09 -11.32 19.57
CA ARG A 410 -28.55 -10.65 20.75
C ARG A 410 -29.54 -9.71 21.43
N SER A 411 -30.50 -9.17 20.69
CA SER A 411 -31.43 -8.12 21.14
C SER A 411 -32.10 -8.42 22.49
N PRO A 412 -32.62 -9.65 22.77
CA PRO A 412 -33.23 -9.95 24.07
C PRO A 412 -32.27 -9.80 25.26
N ASP A 413 -31.01 -10.23 25.12
CA ASP A 413 -30.02 -10.14 26.20
C ASP A 413 -29.47 -8.72 26.34
N VAL A 414 -29.34 -7.97 25.24
CA VAL A 414 -28.99 -6.54 25.27
C VAL A 414 -30.08 -5.73 25.96
N GLN A 415 -31.36 -5.98 25.65
CA GLN A 415 -32.49 -5.30 26.31
C GLN A 415 -32.56 -5.60 27.81
N ARG A 416 -32.21 -6.83 28.22
CA ARG A 416 -32.07 -7.18 29.64
C ARG A 416 -30.95 -6.36 30.29
N ALA A 417 -29.78 -6.31 29.68
CA ALA A 417 -28.65 -5.52 30.17
C ALA A 417 -28.96 -4.02 30.27
N ILE A 418 -29.65 -3.45 29.26
CA ILE A 418 -30.12 -2.05 29.30
C ILE A 418 -31.05 -1.81 30.48
N SER A 419 -31.99 -2.73 30.73
CA SER A 419 -32.94 -2.61 31.84
C SER A 419 -32.20 -2.61 33.18
N GLU A 420 -31.24 -3.51 33.36
CA GLU A 420 -30.39 -3.57 34.56
C GLU A 420 -29.52 -2.31 34.74
N LEU A 421 -28.97 -1.74 33.66
CA LEU A 421 -28.23 -0.47 33.72
C LEU A 421 -29.12 0.71 34.12
N LYS A 422 -30.36 0.76 33.60
CA LYS A 422 -31.34 1.79 33.95
C LYS A 422 -31.78 1.68 35.41
N GLU A 423 -32.00 0.47 35.91
CA GLU A 423 -32.29 0.21 37.34
C GLU A 423 -31.15 0.66 38.27
N ARG A 424 -29.90 0.67 37.76
CA ARG A 424 -28.71 1.16 38.47
C ARG A 424 -28.45 2.66 38.28
N GLU A 425 -29.38 3.39 37.66
CA GLU A 425 -29.27 4.84 37.42
C GLU A 425 -28.01 5.24 36.62
N ILE A 426 -27.56 4.39 35.69
CA ILE A 426 -26.46 4.71 34.77
C ILE A 426 -26.93 5.75 33.74
N ASN A 427 -26.06 6.70 33.41
CA ASN A 427 -26.34 7.76 32.44
C ASN A 427 -26.75 7.18 31.08
N GLU A 428 -27.87 7.65 30.52
CA GLU A 428 -28.39 7.18 29.23
C GLU A 428 -27.37 7.27 28.10
N LYS A 429 -26.54 8.32 28.06
CA LYS A 429 -25.48 8.45 27.03
C LYS A 429 -24.43 7.34 27.10
N ILE A 430 -24.17 6.80 28.29
CA ILE A 430 -23.25 5.67 28.48
C ILE A 430 -23.93 4.39 28.00
N ILE A 431 -25.19 4.20 28.36
CA ILE A 431 -25.99 3.06 27.90
C ILE A 431 -26.04 3.04 26.37
N ASP A 432 -26.34 4.18 25.73
CA ASP A 432 -26.36 4.32 24.28
C ASP A 432 -24.98 3.99 23.69
N SER A 433 -23.91 4.58 24.22
CA SER A 433 -22.53 4.30 23.76
C SER A 433 -22.13 2.82 23.90
N LEU A 434 -22.65 2.09 24.88
CA LEU A 434 -22.35 0.67 25.08
C LEU A 434 -23.18 -0.26 24.19
N THR A 435 -24.35 0.19 23.73
CA THR A 435 -25.38 -0.67 23.11
C THR A 435 -25.72 -0.31 21.67
N GLU A 436 -25.35 0.88 21.19
CA GLU A 436 -25.55 1.34 19.81
C GLU A 436 -24.99 0.33 18.79
N GLY A 437 -23.76 -0.14 19.02
CA GLY A 437 -23.09 -1.14 18.20
C GLY A 437 -23.68 -2.56 18.30
N GLU A 438 -24.56 -2.85 19.26
CA GLU A 438 -25.25 -4.14 19.37
C GLU A 438 -26.67 -4.11 18.79
N LEU A 439 -27.29 -2.93 18.76
CA LEU A 439 -28.69 -2.77 18.36
C LEU A 439 -28.86 -2.20 16.94
N SER A 440 -27.82 -1.58 16.36
CA SER A 440 -27.91 -0.99 15.02
C SER A 440 -27.76 -2.06 13.91
N PRO A 441 -28.82 -2.37 13.14
CA PRO A 441 -28.74 -3.29 12.00
C PRO A 441 -28.24 -2.60 10.72
N SER A 442 -28.25 -1.27 10.70
CA SER A 442 -27.98 -0.45 9.51
C SER A 442 -26.49 -0.15 9.32
N GLN A 443 -25.69 -0.17 10.39
CA GLN A 443 -24.24 0.01 10.31
C GLN A 443 -23.55 -1.33 10.05
N VAL A 444 -23.26 -1.61 8.77
CA VAL A 444 -22.59 -2.84 8.33
C VAL A 444 -21.20 -2.48 7.82
N HIS A 445 -20.17 -3.15 8.35
CA HIS A 445 -18.81 -3.01 7.89
C HIS A 445 -18.09 -4.35 7.92
N VAL A 446 -17.03 -4.47 7.12
CA VAL A 446 -16.20 -5.68 7.06
C VAL A 446 -14.72 -5.34 7.10
N LEU A 447 -13.92 -6.26 7.64
CA LEU A 447 -12.46 -6.11 7.73
C LEU A 447 -11.74 -6.97 6.67
N PRO A 448 -11.22 -6.41 5.57
CA PRO A 448 -10.62 -7.16 4.46
C PRO A 448 -9.18 -7.64 4.76
N SER A 449 -8.93 -8.16 5.96
CA SER A 449 -7.58 -8.53 6.44
C SER A 449 -6.94 -9.66 5.64
N VAL A 450 -7.73 -10.65 5.19
CA VAL A 450 -7.23 -11.78 4.40
C VAL A 450 -6.81 -11.31 3.00
N LEU A 451 -7.59 -10.42 2.38
CA LEU A 451 -7.23 -9.81 1.10
C LEU A 451 -5.95 -8.98 1.22
N LYS A 452 -5.83 -8.14 2.26
CA LYS A 452 -4.60 -7.35 2.51
C LYS A 452 -3.38 -8.27 2.51
N LYS A 453 -3.43 -9.38 3.27
CA LYS A 453 -2.34 -10.36 3.35
C LYS A 453 -2.05 -11.06 2.03
N ALA A 454 -3.08 -11.43 1.26
CA ALA A 454 -2.91 -12.07 -0.04
C ALA A 454 -2.21 -11.15 -1.05
N VAL A 455 -2.66 -9.90 -1.13
CA VAL A 455 -2.12 -8.88 -2.06
C VAL A 455 -0.69 -8.47 -1.68
N ALA A 456 -0.44 -8.27 -0.38
CA ALA A 456 0.86 -7.83 0.13
C ALA A 456 1.94 -8.94 0.15
N LYS A 457 1.60 -10.19 -0.20
CA LYS A 457 2.54 -11.30 -0.15
C LYS A 457 3.75 -11.01 -1.05
N GLY A 458 4.93 -10.95 -0.42
CA GLY A 458 6.21 -10.66 -1.10
C GLY A 458 6.49 -9.18 -1.35
N ASN A 459 5.70 -8.25 -0.79
CA ASN A 459 5.96 -6.81 -0.87
C ASN A 459 6.18 -6.22 0.54
N PRO A 460 7.35 -5.64 0.84
CA PRO A 460 7.67 -5.12 2.19
C PRO A 460 6.87 -3.87 2.58
N GLU A 461 6.47 -3.03 1.62
CA GLU A 461 5.74 -1.79 1.89
C GLU A 461 4.29 -2.07 2.29
N PHE A 462 3.59 -2.87 1.49
CA PHE A 462 2.17 -3.19 1.72
C PHE A 462 1.95 -4.29 2.77
N SER A 463 2.99 -5.04 3.15
CA SER A 463 2.93 -5.98 4.27
C SER A 463 2.98 -5.27 5.62
N SER A 464 3.52 -4.04 5.65
CA SER A 464 3.63 -3.22 6.85
C SER A 464 2.29 -2.64 7.32
N SER A 465 2.32 -2.02 8.50
CA SER A 465 1.23 -1.23 9.09
C SER A 465 1.37 0.27 8.82
N HIS A 466 2.30 0.68 7.96
CA HIS A 466 2.50 2.08 7.61
C HIS A 466 1.38 2.62 6.73
N GLN A 467 1.26 3.94 6.74
CA GLN A 467 0.49 4.63 5.73
C GLN A 467 1.18 4.51 4.38
N GLN A 468 0.40 4.25 3.34
CA GLN A 468 0.91 4.11 1.98
C GLN A 468 0.16 4.99 1.01
N ASP A 469 0.75 5.24 -0.15
CA ASP A 469 0.10 5.98 -1.21
C ASP A 469 -1.03 5.17 -1.87
N THR A 470 -2.15 5.83 -2.12
CA THR A 470 -3.34 5.17 -2.67
C THR A 470 -3.19 4.84 -4.15
N LEU A 471 -2.49 5.68 -4.92
CA LEU A 471 -2.29 5.44 -6.35
C LEU A 471 -1.35 4.25 -6.55
N GLU A 472 -0.27 4.18 -5.77
CA GLU A 472 0.66 3.06 -5.78
C GLU A 472 -0.04 1.74 -5.45
N TYR A 473 -0.85 1.72 -4.39
CA TYR A 473 -1.64 0.54 -4.03
C TYR A 473 -2.65 0.15 -5.13
N PHE A 474 -3.28 1.13 -5.78
CA PHE A 474 -4.20 0.88 -6.89
C PHE A 474 -3.49 0.17 -8.05
N THR A 475 -2.35 0.68 -8.51
CA THR A 475 -1.57 0.06 -9.59
C THR A 475 -1.04 -1.32 -9.18
N PHE A 476 -0.58 -1.46 -7.94
CA PHE A 476 -0.09 -2.73 -7.42
C PHE A 476 -1.19 -3.80 -7.36
N LEU A 477 -2.39 -3.42 -6.90
CA LEU A 477 -3.54 -4.31 -6.86
C LEU A 477 -3.98 -4.73 -8.28
N GLN A 478 -3.97 -3.82 -9.25
CA GLN A 478 -4.26 -4.14 -10.66
C GLN A 478 -3.28 -5.18 -11.22
N GLU A 479 -1.98 -5.02 -10.96
CA GLU A 479 -0.95 -5.96 -11.39
C GLU A 479 -1.17 -7.33 -10.76
N LYS A 480 -1.37 -7.40 -9.44
CA LYS A 480 -1.62 -8.67 -8.73
C LYS A 480 -2.90 -9.37 -9.21
N LEU A 481 -3.98 -8.63 -9.41
CA LEU A 481 -5.23 -9.19 -9.95
C LEU A 481 -5.05 -9.69 -11.38
N SER A 482 -4.36 -8.93 -12.24
CA SER A 482 -4.13 -9.34 -13.63
C SER A 482 -3.27 -10.60 -13.72
N ALA A 483 -2.21 -10.68 -12.90
CA ALA A 483 -1.35 -11.85 -12.82
C ALA A 483 -2.10 -13.10 -12.32
N ASP A 484 -2.90 -12.96 -11.25
CA ASP A 484 -3.66 -14.10 -10.71
C ASP A 484 -4.80 -14.51 -11.67
N LEU A 485 -5.54 -13.56 -12.27
CA LEU A 485 -6.58 -13.84 -13.28
C LEU A 485 -6.05 -14.53 -14.54
N ALA A 486 -4.81 -14.27 -14.95
CA ALA A 486 -4.20 -14.97 -16.07
C ALA A 486 -4.16 -16.49 -15.85
N THR A 487 -4.04 -16.94 -14.60
CA THR A 487 -4.09 -18.37 -14.24
C THR A 487 -5.49 -18.99 -14.35
N TYR A 488 -6.54 -18.17 -14.21
CA TYR A 488 -7.93 -18.58 -14.41
C TYR A 488 -8.30 -18.62 -15.89
N SER A 489 -7.78 -17.67 -16.68
CA SER A 489 -8.13 -17.50 -18.10
C SER A 489 -7.90 -18.76 -18.94
N SER A 490 -6.90 -19.58 -18.63
CA SER A 490 -6.61 -20.82 -19.37
C SER A 490 -7.66 -21.92 -19.20
N HIS A 491 -8.47 -21.84 -18.14
CA HIS A 491 -9.49 -22.83 -17.78
C HIS A 491 -10.92 -22.27 -17.83
N ALA A 492 -11.05 -20.98 -18.09
CA ALA A 492 -12.31 -20.24 -18.10
C ALA A 492 -13.18 -20.53 -19.34
N SER A 493 -14.49 -20.38 -19.21
CA SER A 493 -15.42 -20.31 -20.34
C SER A 493 -15.09 -19.14 -21.28
N ARG A 494 -15.63 -19.14 -22.51
CA ARG A 494 -15.39 -18.04 -23.46
C ARG A 494 -15.95 -16.71 -22.93
N GLU A 495 -17.08 -16.78 -22.25
CA GLU A 495 -17.72 -15.64 -21.59
C GLU A 495 -16.81 -15.09 -20.48
N LEU A 496 -16.30 -15.94 -19.60
CA LEU A 496 -15.40 -15.53 -18.52
C LEU A 496 -14.03 -15.03 -19.04
N GLN A 497 -13.47 -15.66 -20.08
CA GLN A 497 -12.26 -15.15 -20.75
C GLN A 497 -12.45 -13.73 -21.29
N THR A 498 -13.63 -13.45 -21.86
CA THR A 498 -13.97 -12.12 -22.35
C THR A 498 -14.05 -11.12 -21.19
N LEU A 499 -14.73 -11.47 -20.10
CA LEU A 499 -14.80 -10.62 -18.90
C LEU A 499 -13.44 -10.37 -18.26
N ILE A 500 -12.57 -11.38 -18.21
CA ILE A 500 -11.19 -11.26 -17.71
C ILE A 500 -10.41 -10.26 -18.57
N ARG A 501 -10.45 -10.41 -19.90
CA ARG A 501 -9.77 -9.49 -20.83
C ARG A 501 -10.32 -8.06 -20.73
N ASP A 502 -11.64 -7.91 -20.64
CA ASP A 502 -12.27 -6.60 -20.54
C ASP A 502 -11.91 -5.92 -19.20
N PHE A 503 -11.75 -6.69 -18.11
CA PHE A 503 -11.26 -6.19 -16.82
C PHE A 503 -9.78 -5.79 -16.86
N THR A 504 -8.91 -6.60 -17.47
CA THR A 504 -7.46 -6.30 -17.52
C THR A 504 -7.12 -5.10 -18.41
N THR A 505 -8.01 -4.72 -19.32
CA THR A 505 -7.86 -3.56 -20.22
C THR A 505 -8.71 -2.36 -19.81
N LEU A 506 -9.45 -2.45 -18.70
CA LEU A 506 -10.51 -1.52 -18.30
C LEU A 506 -10.03 -0.05 -18.16
N PHE A 507 -8.79 0.12 -17.70
CA PHE A 507 -8.14 1.40 -17.49
C PHE A 507 -7.03 1.69 -18.50
N SER A 508 -6.70 0.72 -19.35
CA SER A 508 -5.49 0.75 -20.18
C SER A 508 -5.70 1.60 -21.43
N PHE A 509 -4.76 2.50 -21.70
CA PHE A 509 -4.78 3.37 -22.87
C PHE A 509 -3.38 3.72 -23.35
N PHE A 510 -3.27 4.16 -24.61
CA PHE A 510 -2.01 4.59 -25.18
C PHE A 510 -1.81 6.09 -24.99
N LEU A 511 -0.74 6.45 -24.29
CA LEU A 511 -0.25 7.81 -24.18
C LEU A 511 0.84 8.05 -25.22
N GLY A 512 0.61 9.06 -26.06
CA GLY A 512 1.52 9.47 -27.12
C GLY A 512 2.41 10.64 -26.70
N GLU A 513 3.65 10.61 -27.17
CA GLU A 513 4.61 11.69 -27.08
C GLU A 513 5.09 12.05 -28.49
N ARG A 514 5.09 13.35 -28.79
CA ARG A 514 5.62 13.92 -30.01
C ARG A 514 6.88 14.72 -29.68
N LEU A 515 7.99 14.30 -30.28
CA LEU A 515 9.26 15.00 -30.24
C LEU A 515 9.57 15.59 -31.61
N GLU A 516 9.72 16.90 -31.69
CA GLU A 516 9.98 17.65 -32.91
C GLU A 516 11.31 18.39 -32.83
N CYS A 517 12.21 18.16 -33.78
CA CYS A 517 13.44 18.94 -33.89
C CYS A 517 13.14 20.31 -34.51
N LYS A 518 13.41 21.40 -33.80
CA LYS A 518 13.12 22.77 -34.30
C LYS A 518 14.08 23.24 -35.40
N GLN A 519 15.17 22.52 -35.66
CA GLN A 519 16.11 22.82 -36.74
C GLN A 519 15.71 22.15 -38.06
N SER A 520 15.34 20.87 -38.03
CA SER A 520 15.01 20.08 -39.23
C SER A 520 13.52 19.95 -39.50
N ALA A 521 12.67 20.33 -38.54
CA ALA A 521 11.23 20.08 -38.50
C ALA A 521 10.86 18.57 -38.62
N SER A 522 11.83 17.68 -38.40
CA SER A 522 11.56 16.25 -38.34
C SER A 522 10.97 15.86 -36.99
N VAL A 523 10.18 14.80 -36.97
CA VAL A 523 9.42 14.37 -35.79
C VAL A 523 9.66 12.90 -35.47
N LYS A 524 9.55 12.57 -34.18
CA LYS A 524 9.44 11.21 -33.67
C LYS A 524 8.18 11.14 -32.81
N LEU A 525 7.27 10.26 -33.19
CA LEU A 525 6.05 9.95 -32.45
C LEU A 525 6.27 8.61 -31.75
N THR A 526 6.01 8.57 -30.45
CA THR A 526 6.10 7.35 -29.65
C THR A 526 4.84 7.19 -28.83
N SER A 527 4.32 5.97 -28.73
CA SER A 527 3.18 5.66 -27.86
C SER A 527 3.60 4.63 -26.82
N GLN A 528 3.16 4.84 -25.58
CA GLN A 528 3.37 3.91 -24.46
C GLN A 528 2.04 3.56 -23.80
N LEU A 529 1.94 2.34 -23.28
CA LEU A 529 0.77 1.91 -22.53
C LEU A 529 0.77 2.56 -21.13
N SER A 530 -0.37 3.08 -20.70
CA SER A 530 -0.58 3.63 -19.37
C SER A 530 -1.97 3.28 -18.85
N SER A 531 -2.16 3.29 -17.53
CA SER A 531 -3.46 3.11 -16.87
C SER A 531 -3.93 4.36 -16.11
N VAL A 532 -3.08 5.40 -16.04
CA VAL A 532 -3.30 6.61 -15.23
C VAL A 532 -2.86 7.85 -16.00
N LEU A 533 -3.74 8.84 -16.08
CA LEU A 533 -3.42 10.18 -16.56
C LEU A 533 -3.00 11.06 -15.37
N SER A 534 -1.69 11.27 -15.20
CA SER A 534 -1.16 12.15 -14.15
C SER A 534 -1.07 13.60 -14.63
N LEU A 535 -1.70 14.51 -13.89
CA LEU A 535 -1.70 15.94 -14.19
C LEU A 535 -0.79 16.69 -13.20
N PRO A 536 0.34 17.26 -13.68
CA PRO A 536 1.19 18.14 -12.87
C PRO A 536 0.47 19.45 -12.58
N ILE A 537 0.61 19.94 -11.34
CA ILE A 537 0.14 21.28 -10.96
C ILE A 537 1.30 22.27 -11.20
N PRO A 538 1.15 23.25 -12.10
CA PRO A 538 2.20 24.24 -12.38
C PRO A 538 2.68 24.98 -11.14
N MET A 539 4.00 25.18 -11.03
CA MET A 539 4.64 25.88 -9.91
C MET A 539 4.13 27.31 -9.74
N ASP A 540 3.76 28.00 -10.82
CA ASP A 540 3.20 29.36 -10.76
C ASP A 540 1.91 29.41 -9.94
N LEU A 541 1.03 28.40 -10.09
CA LEU A 541 -0.20 28.30 -9.29
C LEU A 541 0.09 27.98 -7.82
N ILE A 542 1.16 27.23 -7.57
CA ILE A 542 1.63 26.89 -6.21
C ILE A 542 2.21 28.13 -5.53
N ALA A 543 2.99 28.95 -6.25
CA ALA A 543 3.61 30.16 -5.73
C ALA A 543 2.56 31.17 -5.24
N VAL A 544 1.53 31.44 -6.05
CA VAL A 544 0.39 32.30 -5.69
C VAL A 544 -0.31 31.81 -4.42
N CYS A 545 -0.47 30.50 -4.25
CA CYS A 545 -1.01 29.92 -3.01
C CYS A 545 -0.11 30.14 -1.78
N SER A 546 1.20 30.12 -1.98
CA SER A 546 2.17 30.21 -0.90
C SER A 546 2.36 31.66 -0.39
N GLU A 547 2.39 32.64 -1.30
CA GLU A 547 2.55 34.06 -0.96
C GLU A 547 1.34 34.57 -0.17
N THR A 548 0.13 34.22 -0.60
CA THR A 548 -1.12 34.58 0.07
C THR A 548 -1.20 34.02 1.50
N ARG A 549 -0.56 32.86 1.77
CA ARG A 549 -0.44 32.27 3.12
C ARG A 549 0.59 32.97 3.99
N GLN A 550 1.70 33.46 3.43
CA GLN A 550 2.75 34.15 4.20
C GLN A 550 2.28 35.52 4.72
N SER A 551 1.42 36.21 3.97
CA SER A 551 0.74 37.45 4.41
C SER A 551 -0.24 37.24 5.57
N LYS A 552 -0.66 35.99 5.86
CA LYS A 552 -1.61 35.64 6.93
C LYS A 552 -0.95 35.13 8.22
N LYS A 553 0.38 35.15 8.38
CA LYS A 553 1.01 34.92 9.70
C LYS A 553 0.58 36.03 10.66
N PRO A 554 -0.04 35.73 11.82
CA PRO A 554 -0.34 36.76 12.80
C PRO A 554 0.99 37.33 13.29
N LYS A 555 1.19 38.64 13.11
CA LYS A 555 2.23 39.37 13.83
C LYS A 555 1.91 39.21 15.31
N HIS A 556 2.80 38.54 16.03
CA HIS A 556 2.81 38.60 17.50
C HIS A 556 3.02 40.06 17.93
N LEU A 557 2.37 40.45 19.05
CA LEU A 557 2.27 41.78 19.69
C LEU A 557 1.12 42.64 19.12
N ASP A 558 0.08 43.06 19.84
CA ASP A 558 -0.12 43.28 21.28
C ASP A 558 -1.58 42.98 21.71
N THR A 559 -1.75 42.76 23.01
CA THR A 559 -3.06 42.71 23.69
C THR A 559 -3.81 44.03 23.52
N ASP A 560 -4.82 44.07 22.65
CA ASP A 560 -6.03 44.85 22.93
C ASP A 560 -7.26 44.33 22.18
N ALA A 561 -8.39 44.32 22.89
CA ALA A 561 -9.64 43.71 22.48
C ALA A 561 -10.40 44.62 21.51
N SER A 562 -10.62 44.15 20.27
CA SER A 562 -11.75 44.52 19.38
C SER A 562 -11.46 44.09 17.93
N LEU A 563 -11.73 42.84 17.57
CA LEU A 563 -11.94 42.46 16.18
C LEU A 563 -13.19 41.58 16.09
N THR A 564 -14.19 42.10 15.39
CA THR A 564 -15.41 41.39 15.01
C THR A 564 -15.05 40.12 14.22
N PRO A 565 -15.76 38.98 14.42
CA PRO A 565 -15.61 37.82 13.55
C PRO A 565 -15.88 38.21 12.09
N ARG A 566 -15.00 37.82 11.17
CA ARG A 566 -15.25 38.00 9.73
C ARG A 566 -16.47 37.16 9.34
N SER A 567 -17.34 37.71 8.49
CA SER A 567 -18.51 37.00 7.98
C SER A 567 -18.09 35.87 7.04
N SER A 568 -18.73 34.71 7.14
CA SER A 568 -18.53 33.52 6.30
C SER A 568 -18.57 33.81 4.78
N GLU A 569 -19.26 34.86 4.34
CA GLU A 569 -19.33 35.28 2.94
C GLU A 569 -18.01 35.88 2.41
N GLN A 570 -17.22 36.54 3.26
CA GLN A 570 -15.92 37.10 2.88
C GLN A 570 -14.82 36.03 2.81
N GLU A 571 -14.92 34.99 3.65
CA GLU A 571 -14.02 33.84 3.58
C GLU A 571 -14.33 32.96 2.36
N ARG A 572 -15.60 32.79 1.98
CA ARG A 572 -16.01 32.13 0.73
C ARG A 572 -15.48 32.85 -0.52
N ALA A 573 -15.64 34.18 -0.58
CA ALA A 573 -15.16 34.96 -1.73
C ALA A 573 -13.63 34.94 -1.90
N GLU A 574 -12.86 34.97 -0.81
CA GLU A 574 -11.38 34.83 -0.87
C GLU A 574 -10.93 33.39 -1.19
N SER A 575 -11.72 32.37 -0.83
CA SER A 575 -11.42 30.97 -1.17
C SER A 575 -11.71 30.61 -2.62
N ASP A 576 -12.65 31.31 -3.26
CA ASP A 576 -12.93 31.18 -4.70
C ASP A 576 -11.82 31.78 -5.58
N GLU A 577 -11.03 32.72 -5.06
CA GLU A 577 -9.90 33.36 -5.78
C GLU A 577 -8.68 32.44 -5.98
N LEU A 578 -8.58 31.32 -5.25
CA LEU A 578 -7.49 30.34 -5.35
C LEU A 578 -7.90 29.02 -6.03
N LEU A 579 -8.93 29.06 -6.87
CA LEU A 579 -9.39 27.91 -7.66
C LEU A 579 -8.59 27.76 -8.95
N GLY A 580 -7.87 26.64 -9.08
CA GLY A 580 -7.40 26.16 -10.38
C GLY A 580 -8.54 25.50 -11.16
N ASP A 581 -8.43 25.40 -12.48
CA ASP A 581 -9.37 24.65 -13.34
C ASP A 581 -8.63 23.46 -13.97
N ILE A 582 -9.23 22.27 -13.98
CA ILE A 582 -8.66 21.11 -14.67
C ILE A 582 -8.39 21.39 -16.15
N SER A 583 -9.19 22.23 -16.79
CA SER A 583 -9.00 22.62 -18.18
C SER A 583 -7.66 23.32 -18.40
N LEU A 584 -7.24 24.15 -17.43
CA LEU A 584 -5.93 24.79 -17.45
C LEU A 584 -4.81 23.74 -17.29
N LEU A 585 -4.96 22.79 -16.35
CA LEU A 585 -4.00 21.71 -16.16
C LEU A 585 -3.83 20.86 -17.42
N LEU A 586 -4.92 20.49 -18.08
CA LEU A 586 -4.90 19.73 -19.34
C LEU A 586 -4.25 20.52 -20.48
N SER A 587 -4.53 21.83 -20.57
CA SER A 587 -3.88 22.69 -21.56
C SER A 587 -2.36 22.81 -21.35
N ASN A 588 -1.92 22.83 -20.09
CA ASN A 588 -0.50 22.83 -19.73
C ASN A 588 0.15 21.47 -19.99
N TRP A 589 -0.56 20.39 -19.71
CA TRP A 589 -0.11 19.03 -19.97
C TRP A 589 0.08 18.73 -21.48
N LYS A 590 -0.76 19.33 -22.34
CA LYS A 590 -0.63 19.26 -23.81
C LYS A 590 0.46 20.20 -24.36
N ARG A 591 0.79 21.27 -23.62
CA ARG A 591 1.68 22.33 -24.08
C ARG A 591 3.02 21.76 -24.51
N GLU A 592 3.56 22.31 -25.60
CA GLU A 592 4.91 21.98 -26.04
C GLU A 592 5.95 22.50 -25.04
N GLU A 593 6.72 21.57 -24.47
CA GLU A 593 7.91 21.85 -23.67
C GLU A 593 9.13 21.94 -24.58
N ILE A 594 9.93 22.99 -24.40
CA ILE A 594 11.15 23.17 -25.19
C ILE A 594 12.32 22.54 -24.44
N VAL A 595 12.89 21.49 -25.03
CA VAL A 595 14.11 20.83 -24.55
C VAL A 595 15.31 21.54 -25.17
N ASP A 596 16.10 22.20 -24.34
CA ASP A 596 17.37 22.82 -24.73
C ASP A 596 18.50 21.78 -24.83
N ASN A 597 19.53 22.05 -25.64
CA ASN A 597 20.69 21.18 -25.87
C ASN A 597 20.34 19.79 -26.42
N PHE A 598 19.22 19.65 -27.13
CA PHE A 598 18.85 18.43 -27.82
C PHE A 598 19.77 18.19 -29.03
N VAL A 599 20.50 17.07 -29.05
CA VAL A 599 21.31 16.67 -30.22
C VAL A 599 20.38 16.09 -31.28
N SER A 600 20.24 16.81 -32.39
CA SER A 600 19.30 16.46 -33.45
C SER A 600 19.79 15.24 -34.26
N PRO A 601 19.02 14.14 -34.31
CA PRO A 601 19.38 12.95 -35.11
C PRO A 601 19.48 13.25 -36.61
N CYS A 602 18.88 14.34 -37.07
CA CYS A 602 18.89 14.74 -38.48
C CYS A 602 20.13 15.56 -38.86
N THR A 603 20.70 16.32 -37.93
CA THR A 603 21.75 17.31 -38.21
C THR A 603 23.05 17.03 -37.44
N GLY A 604 23.03 16.16 -36.43
CA GLY A 604 24.18 15.83 -35.57
C GLY A 604 24.61 16.97 -34.64
N LEU A 605 23.88 18.09 -34.63
CA LEU A 605 24.23 19.29 -33.88
C LEU A 605 23.29 19.50 -32.67
N PRO A 606 23.79 20.11 -31.58
CA PRO A 606 22.94 20.52 -30.47
C PRO A 606 21.98 21.64 -30.92
N GLY A 607 20.75 21.56 -30.44
CA GLY A 607 19.66 22.44 -30.81
C GLY A 607 18.54 22.45 -29.78
N LYS A 608 17.36 22.89 -30.22
CA LYS A 608 16.13 22.85 -29.43
C LYS A 608 15.19 21.82 -30.02
N ALA A 609 14.53 21.04 -29.16
CA ALA A 609 13.41 20.20 -29.56
C ALA A 609 12.13 20.63 -28.83
N GLY A 610 10.99 20.45 -29.47
CA GLY A 610 9.69 20.57 -28.85
C GLY A 610 9.15 19.20 -28.48
N LYS A 611 8.72 19.02 -27.24
CA LYS A 611 8.12 17.80 -26.72
C LYS A 611 6.68 18.09 -26.33
N SER A 612 5.72 17.28 -26.80
CA SER A 612 4.30 17.45 -26.47
C SER A 612 3.60 16.10 -26.31
N ASN A 613 2.54 16.07 -25.51
CA ASN A 613 1.80 14.84 -25.20
C ASN A 613 0.44 14.82 -25.92
N PHE A 614 -0.03 13.61 -26.24
CA PHE A 614 -1.37 13.37 -26.76
C PHE A 614 -1.92 12.03 -26.25
N ILE A 615 -3.23 11.83 -26.35
CA ILE A 615 -3.88 10.57 -25.99
C ILE A 615 -4.27 9.86 -27.29
N LYS A 616 -3.79 8.62 -27.49
CA LYS A 616 -4.09 7.87 -28.72
C LYS A 616 -5.42 7.14 -28.62
N THR A 617 -5.59 6.34 -27.57
CA THR A 617 -6.83 5.61 -27.28
C THR A 617 -7.46 6.13 -25.99
N MET A 618 -8.79 6.09 -25.92
CA MET A 618 -9.55 6.55 -24.76
C MET A 618 -10.10 5.34 -24.01
N PRO A 619 -9.71 5.06 -22.75
CA PRO A 619 -10.15 3.86 -22.03
C PRO A 619 -11.62 3.96 -21.62
N LYS A 620 -12.23 2.83 -21.27
CA LYS A 620 -13.60 2.79 -20.76
C LYS A 620 -13.75 3.50 -19.42
N TYR A 621 -12.75 3.35 -18.55
CA TYR A 621 -12.62 4.15 -17.34
C TYR A 621 -11.27 4.85 -17.33
N LEU A 622 -11.28 6.14 -17.05
CA LEU A 622 -10.09 6.95 -16.97
C LEU A 622 -9.79 7.31 -15.51
N ILE A 623 -8.60 6.94 -15.05
CA ILE A 623 -8.06 7.42 -13.78
C ILE A 623 -7.28 8.71 -14.04
N VAL A 624 -7.71 9.80 -13.42
CA VAL A 624 -6.98 11.07 -13.42
C VAL A 624 -6.36 11.26 -12.04
N HIS A 625 -5.03 11.31 -12.00
CA HIS A 625 -4.26 11.57 -10.79
C HIS A 625 -3.80 13.02 -10.77
N MET A 626 -4.14 13.76 -9.72
CA MET A 626 -3.62 15.11 -9.48
C MET A 626 -2.33 15.02 -8.70
N GLN A 627 -1.20 15.45 -9.28
CA GLN A 627 0.10 15.43 -8.63
C GLN A 627 0.17 16.51 -7.54
N ARG A 628 -0.39 16.17 -6.37
CA ARG A 628 -0.50 17.06 -5.21
C ARG A 628 0.72 17.01 -4.29
N PHE A 629 1.76 16.29 -4.67
CA PHE A 629 2.99 16.19 -3.90
C PHE A 629 4.17 16.61 -4.78
N TYR A 630 5.06 17.42 -4.24
CA TYR A 630 6.26 17.87 -4.93
C TYR A 630 7.44 17.96 -3.96
N LEU A 631 8.66 17.85 -4.50
CA LEU A 631 9.87 18.14 -3.75
C LEU A 631 10.16 19.64 -3.83
N SER A 632 10.26 20.27 -2.66
CA SER A 632 10.71 21.66 -2.58
C SER A 632 12.22 21.77 -2.84
N GLU A 633 12.72 23.00 -3.03
CA GLU A 633 14.16 23.28 -3.23
C GLU A 633 15.06 22.67 -2.13
N ASP A 634 14.53 22.50 -0.92
CA ASP A 634 15.22 21.87 0.22
C ASP A 634 15.17 20.32 0.19
N TRP A 635 14.74 19.69 -0.92
CA TRP A 635 14.49 18.24 -1.05
C TRP A 635 13.48 17.68 -0.05
N LYS A 636 12.61 18.54 0.49
CA LYS A 636 11.54 18.13 1.41
C LYS A 636 10.23 17.94 0.65
N PRO A 637 9.53 16.81 0.85
CA PRO A 637 8.24 16.58 0.22
C PRO A 637 7.18 17.51 0.83
N LYS A 638 6.42 18.20 -0.03
CA LYS A 638 5.34 19.11 0.37
C LYS A 638 4.05 18.76 -0.37
N LYS A 639 2.93 18.92 0.35
CA LYS A 639 1.58 18.75 -0.21
C LYS A 639 1.02 20.07 -0.73
N ILE A 640 0.45 20.03 -1.93
CA ILE A 640 -0.23 21.12 -2.60
C ILE A 640 -1.69 21.15 -2.13
N SER A 641 -2.06 22.22 -1.45
CA SER A 641 -3.43 22.42 -0.93
C SER A 641 -4.35 23.22 -1.86
N LEU A 642 -3.93 23.45 -3.12
CA LEU A 642 -4.71 24.18 -4.13
C LEU A 642 -6.04 23.47 -4.42
N ARG A 643 -7.16 24.19 -4.43
CA ARG A 643 -8.44 23.64 -4.90
C ARG A 643 -8.47 23.67 -6.42
N VAL A 644 -8.89 22.58 -7.05
CA VAL A 644 -8.98 22.47 -8.51
C VAL A 644 -10.40 22.11 -8.87
N LYS A 645 -11.07 22.98 -9.62
CA LYS A 645 -12.41 22.72 -10.14
C LYS A 645 -12.35 21.60 -11.17
N VAL A 646 -13.15 20.57 -10.94
CA VAL A 646 -13.27 19.40 -11.81
C VAL A 646 -14.74 19.25 -12.20
N PRO A 647 -15.11 19.30 -13.48
CA PRO A 647 -16.48 19.17 -13.92
C PRO A 647 -16.96 17.71 -13.83
N ASP A 648 -18.28 17.51 -13.74
CA ASP A 648 -18.87 16.17 -13.82
C ASP A 648 -18.75 15.57 -15.22
N LEU A 649 -18.72 16.40 -16.26
CA LEU A 649 -18.50 15.98 -17.64
C LEU A 649 -17.17 16.53 -18.14
N LEU A 650 -16.29 15.64 -18.58
CA LEU A 650 -14.95 15.95 -19.07
C LEU A 650 -14.82 15.56 -20.53
N ASP A 651 -14.48 16.52 -21.40
CA ASP A 651 -14.21 16.28 -22.82
C ASP A 651 -12.70 16.36 -23.09
N LEU A 652 -12.11 15.21 -23.39
CA LEU A 652 -10.70 15.03 -23.72
C LEU A 652 -10.47 14.79 -25.21
N GLU A 653 -11.51 14.89 -26.06
CA GLU A 653 -11.38 14.65 -27.49
C GLU A 653 -10.39 15.62 -28.15
N THR A 654 -10.24 16.82 -27.57
CA THR A 654 -9.24 17.81 -28.00
C THR A 654 -7.78 17.40 -27.76
N LEU A 655 -7.55 16.41 -26.88
CA LEU A 655 -6.23 15.85 -26.58
C LEU A 655 -5.92 14.61 -27.44
N ARG A 656 -6.86 14.15 -28.27
CA ARG A 656 -6.64 12.99 -29.12
C ARG A 656 -5.57 13.27 -30.17
N GLY A 657 -4.65 12.34 -30.36
CA GLY A 657 -3.64 12.37 -31.42
C GLY A 657 -3.43 10.99 -32.04
N SER A 658 -2.63 10.94 -33.10
CA SER A 658 -2.17 9.69 -33.71
C SER A 658 -0.65 9.57 -33.61
N ASP A 659 -0.15 8.35 -33.58
CA ASP A 659 1.26 8.03 -33.78
C ASP A 659 1.65 7.93 -35.27
N ASP A 660 0.69 8.11 -36.17
CA ASP A 660 0.96 8.28 -37.59
C ASP A 660 1.48 9.68 -37.91
N LEU A 661 2.46 9.75 -38.81
CA LEU A 661 2.98 11.01 -39.32
C LEU A 661 1.91 11.80 -40.07
N GLY A 662 1.81 13.10 -39.78
CA GLY A 662 0.94 13.99 -40.52
C GLY A 662 1.36 14.15 -41.99
N PRO A 663 0.46 14.61 -42.86
CA PRO A 663 0.79 14.85 -44.27
C PRO A 663 1.88 15.93 -44.40
N GLY A 664 3.06 15.53 -44.88
CA GLY A 664 4.21 16.42 -45.08
C GLY A 664 5.24 16.42 -43.94
N GLU A 665 5.00 15.69 -42.86
CA GLU A 665 5.96 15.54 -41.76
C GLU A 665 7.06 14.53 -42.14
N LYS A 666 8.31 14.84 -41.75
CA LYS A 666 9.45 13.96 -41.98
C LYS A 666 9.78 13.22 -40.69
N PRO A 667 9.94 11.89 -40.71
CA PRO A 667 10.40 11.17 -39.53
C PRO A 667 11.86 11.54 -39.21
N PHE A 668 12.29 11.25 -37.98
CA PHE A 668 13.73 11.12 -37.73
C PHE A 668 14.34 9.99 -38.58
N PRO A 669 15.61 10.13 -38.99
CA PRO A 669 16.33 9.08 -39.71
C PRO A 669 16.27 7.77 -38.91
N LYS A 670 16.11 6.65 -39.60
CA LYS A 670 16.22 5.33 -38.95
C LYS A 670 17.67 5.09 -38.56
N GLU A 671 17.92 4.38 -37.45
CA GLU A 671 19.27 4.05 -36.98
C GLU A 671 20.10 3.34 -38.09
N GLU A 672 19.45 2.57 -38.95
CA GLU A 672 20.05 1.94 -40.14
C GLU A 672 20.52 2.95 -41.20
N GLU A 673 19.78 4.04 -41.43
CA GLU A 673 20.14 5.10 -42.38
C GLU A 673 21.22 6.03 -41.81
N GLN A 674 21.31 6.19 -40.48
CA GLN A 674 22.42 6.89 -39.83
C GLN A 674 23.72 6.09 -39.94
N ALA A 675 23.65 4.76 -39.77
CA ALA A 675 24.79 3.88 -40.01
C ALA A 675 25.24 3.89 -41.48
N GLU A 676 24.31 3.96 -42.44
CA GLU A 676 24.64 4.08 -43.88
C GLU A 676 25.18 5.47 -44.27
N ALA A 677 24.65 6.55 -43.68
CA ALA A 677 25.14 7.91 -43.92
C ALA A 677 26.55 8.14 -43.32
N GLU A 678 26.84 7.54 -42.17
CA GLU A 678 28.18 7.53 -41.57
C GLU A 678 29.15 6.62 -42.35
N ALA A 679 28.67 5.47 -42.85
CA ALA A 679 29.47 4.54 -43.67
C ALA A 679 29.82 5.10 -45.06
N ASN A 680 29.00 6.00 -45.63
CA ASN A 680 29.26 6.60 -46.94
C ASN A 680 30.30 7.75 -46.93
N THR A 681 30.84 8.12 -45.75
CA THR A 681 31.94 9.10 -45.62
C THR A 681 33.28 8.52 -45.17
N GLY A 682 33.45 7.21 -45.07
CA GLY A 682 34.74 6.62 -44.72
C GLY A 682 34.85 5.14 -45.04
N SER A 683 35.44 4.82 -46.19
CA SER A 683 35.98 3.48 -46.44
C SER A 683 37.17 3.24 -45.50
N GLY A 684 36.93 2.53 -44.40
CA GLY A 684 37.97 2.10 -43.47
C GLY A 684 37.73 0.65 -43.06
N SER A 685 38.43 -0.29 -43.70
CA SER A 685 38.65 -1.62 -43.15
C SER A 685 39.13 -1.49 -41.70
N GLY A 686 38.54 -2.21 -40.75
CA GLY A 686 38.87 -2.08 -39.32
C GLY A 686 40.38 -2.05 -39.06
N LEU A 687 40.93 -0.86 -38.77
CA LEU A 687 42.31 -0.69 -38.33
C LEU A 687 42.39 -1.13 -36.87
N GLN A 688 43.21 -2.14 -36.58
CA GLN A 688 43.52 -2.53 -35.21
C GLN A 688 44.37 -1.45 -34.53
N VAL A 689 44.06 -1.15 -33.27
CA VAL A 689 44.84 -0.19 -32.46
C VAL A 689 46.25 -0.74 -32.24
N PRO A 690 47.32 -0.03 -32.67
CA PRO A 690 48.68 -0.45 -32.42
C PRO A 690 48.98 -0.49 -30.92
N GLU A 691 49.71 -1.52 -30.49
CA GLU A 691 50.07 -1.74 -29.08
C GLU A 691 50.87 -0.56 -28.49
N SER A 692 51.64 0.15 -29.32
CA SER A 692 52.39 1.35 -28.92
C SER A 692 51.49 2.55 -28.57
N LEU A 693 50.39 2.74 -29.31
CA LEU A 693 49.40 3.77 -29.03
C LEU A 693 48.60 3.40 -27.78
N LEU A 694 48.21 2.14 -27.65
CA LEU A 694 47.46 1.65 -26.50
C LEU A 694 48.23 1.87 -25.19
N ASN A 695 49.52 1.51 -25.17
CA ASN A 695 50.37 1.71 -23.99
C ASN A 695 50.53 3.19 -23.64
N SER A 696 50.68 4.07 -24.63
CA SER A 696 50.80 5.52 -24.41
C SER A 696 49.51 6.14 -23.85
N VAL A 697 48.35 5.67 -24.31
CA VAL A 697 47.03 6.13 -23.82
C VAL A 697 46.76 5.63 -22.40
N LEU A 698 47.15 4.38 -22.08
CA LEU A 698 47.05 3.81 -20.75
C LEU A 698 47.97 4.50 -19.73
N ASP A 699 49.21 4.81 -20.13
CA ASP A 699 50.19 5.53 -19.27
C ASP A 699 49.72 6.96 -18.93
N LEU A 700 48.91 7.58 -19.80
CA LEU A 700 48.27 8.88 -19.57
C LEU A 700 46.99 8.79 -18.73
N GLY A 701 46.56 7.60 -18.33
CA GLY A 701 45.40 7.36 -17.47
C GLY A 701 44.07 7.20 -18.21
N PHE A 702 44.08 7.00 -19.53
CA PHE A 702 42.88 6.77 -20.34
C PHE A 702 42.67 5.27 -20.62
N THR A 703 41.45 4.87 -20.98
CA THR A 703 41.10 3.47 -21.22
C THR A 703 41.42 3.01 -22.65
N LYS A 704 41.47 1.69 -22.86
CA LYS A 704 41.57 1.08 -24.19
C LYS A 704 40.45 1.55 -25.14
N ALA A 705 39.24 1.75 -24.61
CA ALA A 705 38.11 2.27 -25.37
C ALA A 705 38.37 3.68 -25.89
N HIS A 706 39.07 4.53 -25.14
CA HIS A 706 39.46 5.87 -25.62
C HIS A 706 40.48 5.80 -26.76
N ALA A 707 41.42 4.84 -26.73
CA ALA A 707 42.36 4.62 -27.83
C ALA A 707 41.64 4.14 -29.10
N GLU A 708 40.71 3.20 -28.96
CA GLU A 708 39.89 2.69 -30.07
C GLU A 708 38.99 3.78 -30.66
N LEU A 709 38.40 4.63 -29.82
CA LEU A 709 37.57 5.75 -30.24
C LEU A 709 38.39 6.85 -30.92
N ALA A 710 39.62 7.11 -30.45
CA ALA A 710 40.54 8.06 -31.06
C ALA A 710 40.99 7.61 -32.46
N VAL A 711 41.34 6.32 -32.62
CA VAL A 711 41.68 5.74 -33.93
C VAL A 711 40.48 5.79 -34.88
N LYS A 712 39.27 5.48 -34.38
CA LYS A 712 38.03 5.53 -35.17
C LYS A 712 37.72 6.95 -35.66
N ASN A 713 37.89 7.97 -34.82
CA ASN A 713 37.54 9.36 -35.16
C ASN A 713 38.65 10.12 -35.91
N THR A 714 39.92 9.78 -35.70
CA THR A 714 41.03 10.40 -36.42
C THR A 714 41.38 9.68 -37.73
N SER A 715 40.89 8.44 -37.92
CA SER A 715 41.26 7.56 -39.04
C SER A 715 42.77 7.38 -39.21
N SER A 716 43.53 7.53 -38.11
CA SER A 716 44.99 7.50 -38.06
C SER A 716 45.45 6.55 -36.95
N THR A 717 46.62 5.94 -37.14
CA THR A 717 47.28 5.11 -36.12
C THR A 717 48.49 5.81 -35.48
N ASP A 718 48.69 7.09 -35.84
CA ASP A 718 49.74 7.93 -35.27
C ASP A 718 49.46 8.27 -33.80
N THR A 719 50.46 8.09 -32.94
CA THR A 719 50.27 8.19 -31.49
C THR A 719 50.00 9.61 -31.04
N ASP A 720 50.71 10.59 -31.59
CA ASP A 720 50.60 11.99 -31.19
C ASP A 720 49.25 12.58 -31.65
N GLN A 721 48.78 12.22 -32.84
CA GLN A 721 47.46 12.64 -33.32
C GLN A 721 46.30 12.09 -32.48
N CYS A 722 46.35 10.80 -32.13
CA CYS A 722 45.28 10.17 -31.34
C CYS A 722 45.25 10.72 -29.91
N VAL A 723 46.42 10.90 -29.28
CA VAL A 723 46.51 11.47 -27.93
C VAL A 723 46.05 12.93 -27.92
N ASN A 724 46.44 13.74 -28.91
CA ASN A 724 46.01 15.13 -29.01
C ASN A 724 44.47 15.24 -29.20
N TRP A 725 43.88 14.33 -29.98
CA TRP A 725 42.43 14.26 -30.12
C TRP A 725 41.73 13.89 -28.80
N ILE A 726 42.26 12.93 -28.05
CA ILE A 726 41.73 12.54 -26.71
C ILE A 726 41.78 13.73 -25.76
N LEU A 727 42.92 14.43 -25.69
CA LEU A 727 43.10 15.58 -24.81
C LEU A 727 42.18 16.75 -25.18
N THR A 728 41.90 16.94 -26.46
CA THR A 728 40.98 17.99 -26.93
C THR A 728 39.51 17.68 -26.64
N ASN A 729 39.16 16.40 -26.49
CA ASN A 729 37.78 15.93 -26.28
C ASN A 729 37.55 15.31 -24.89
N ILE A 730 38.42 15.61 -23.91
CA ILE A 730 38.49 14.91 -22.62
C ILE A 730 37.17 14.93 -21.83
N ASP A 731 36.40 16.01 -21.91
CA ASP A 731 35.12 16.16 -21.19
C ASP A 731 33.98 15.36 -21.84
N ALA A 732 34.06 15.13 -23.16
CA ALA A 732 33.01 14.45 -23.93
C ALA A 732 33.34 12.97 -24.22
N ILE A 733 34.61 12.56 -24.14
CA ILE A 733 35.07 11.25 -24.58
C ILE A 733 34.44 10.10 -23.79
N ASN A 734 34.15 10.30 -22.49
CA ASN A 734 33.48 9.32 -21.63
C ASN A 734 31.99 9.13 -21.98
N SER A 735 31.39 10.08 -22.71
CA SER A 735 30.00 10.01 -23.17
C SER A 735 29.85 9.50 -24.60
N MET A 736 30.96 9.38 -25.34
CA MET A 736 31.00 8.87 -26.70
C MET A 736 31.15 7.34 -26.67
N SER A 737 30.10 6.62 -27.04
CA SER A 737 30.14 5.15 -27.09
C SER A 737 30.81 4.66 -28.37
N LEU A 738 31.72 3.69 -28.24
CA LEU A 738 32.07 2.81 -29.36
C LEU A 738 30.85 1.92 -29.64
N THR A 739 30.07 2.26 -30.66
CA THR A 739 29.17 1.27 -31.26
C THR A 739 30.04 0.18 -31.87
N SER A 740 30.32 -0.87 -31.10
CA SER A 740 30.49 -2.20 -31.68
C SER A 740 29.18 -2.52 -32.38
N SER A 741 29.25 -2.92 -33.64
CA SER A 741 28.15 -3.47 -34.39
C SER A 741 27.51 -4.64 -33.62
N SER A 742 26.53 -4.34 -32.78
CA SER A 742 25.49 -5.26 -32.35
C SER A 742 24.35 -5.12 -33.35
N SER A 743 24.34 -6.00 -34.34
CA SER A 743 23.17 -6.25 -35.16
C SER A 743 21.96 -6.50 -34.26
N GLY A 744 21.00 -5.57 -34.25
CA GLY A 744 19.64 -5.87 -33.87
C GLY A 744 19.08 -6.83 -34.91
N GLY A 745 18.92 -8.10 -34.52
CA GLY A 745 18.45 -9.14 -35.42
C GLY A 745 18.24 -10.45 -34.69
N GLY A 746 17.16 -10.51 -33.89
CA GLY A 746 16.76 -11.70 -33.13
C GLY A 746 17.73 -12.03 -31.99
N GLY A 747 17.20 -12.25 -30.78
CA GLY A 747 18.00 -12.94 -29.78
C GLY A 747 18.51 -14.25 -30.41
N PRO A 748 19.84 -14.52 -30.41
CA PRO A 748 20.26 -15.87 -30.71
C PRO A 748 19.61 -16.77 -29.67
N ALA A 749 19.21 -17.97 -30.08
CA ALA A 749 18.89 -19.04 -29.13
C ALA A 749 19.95 -19.03 -28.01
N PRO A 750 19.58 -19.25 -26.74
CA PRO A 750 20.45 -19.02 -25.59
C PRO A 750 21.81 -19.65 -25.88
N SER A 751 22.85 -18.81 -25.97
CA SER A 751 24.21 -19.30 -26.05
C SER A 751 24.43 -20.20 -24.83
N PRO A 752 25.00 -21.40 -25.00
CA PRO A 752 25.22 -22.31 -23.88
C PRO A 752 26.03 -21.55 -22.83
N LEU A 753 25.51 -21.52 -21.60
CA LEU A 753 26.22 -20.94 -20.47
C LEU A 753 27.57 -21.65 -20.35
N ASP A 754 28.63 -20.88 -20.08
CA ASP A 754 29.97 -21.44 -19.94
C ASP A 754 29.99 -22.40 -18.74
N GLN A 755 30.07 -23.70 -19.04
CA GLN A 755 29.90 -24.77 -18.07
C GLN A 755 30.99 -24.74 -17.01
N ASP A 756 32.20 -24.30 -17.39
CA ASP A 756 33.35 -24.16 -16.51
C ASP A 756 33.15 -22.96 -15.55
N ALA A 757 32.51 -21.88 -15.98
CA ALA A 757 32.17 -20.74 -15.12
C ALA A 757 31.10 -21.12 -14.08
N ILE A 758 30.10 -21.92 -14.46
CA ILE A 758 29.08 -22.44 -13.55
C ILE A 758 29.71 -23.38 -12.52
N ASP A 759 30.57 -24.31 -12.96
CA ASP A 759 31.23 -25.26 -12.06
C ASP A 759 32.18 -24.53 -11.08
N ASN A 760 32.84 -23.45 -11.53
CA ASN A 760 33.63 -22.59 -10.67
C ASN A 760 32.78 -21.85 -9.62
N ILE A 761 31.60 -21.32 -9.98
CA ILE A 761 30.70 -20.67 -9.01
C ILE A 761 30.11 -21.68 -8.03
N VAL A 762 29.69 -22.85 -8.50
CA VAL A 762 29.18 -23.92 -7.64
C VAL A 762 30.26 -24.36 -6.64
N SER A 763 31.51 -24.46 -7.09
CA SER A 763 32.66 -24.81 -6.24
C SER A 763 33.00 -23.71 -5.23
N ILE A 764 33.00 -22.44 -5.64
CA ILE A 764 33.39 -21.29 -4.79
C ILE A 764 32.27 -20.92 -3.79
N CYS A 765 31.02 -20.90 -4.23
CA CYS A 765 29.88 -20.42 -3.43
C CYS A 765 29.08 -21.56 -2.76
N CYS A 766 29.41 -22.83 -3.04
CA CYS A 766 28.70 -24.00 -2.50
C CYS A 766 27.17 -23.95 -2.69
N CYS A 767 26.71 -23.37 -3.81
CA CYS A 767 25.30 -23.22 -4.16
C CYS A 767 24.82 -24.27 -5.16
N THR A 768 23.51 -24.32 -5.41
CA THR A 768 22.99 -25.22 -6.45
C THR A 768 23.39 -24.75 -7.85
N ARG A 769 23.41 -25.68 -8.82
CA ARG A 769 23.71 -25.35 -10.22
C ARG A 769 22.72 -24.33 -10.79
N ASP A 770 21.44 -24.44 -10.41
CA ASP A 770 20.38 -23.51 -10.82
C ASP A 770 20.62 -22.08 -10.29
N THR A 771 21.06 -21.94 -9.04
CA THR A 771 21.43 -20.65 -8.46
C THR A 771 22.66 -20.03 -9.16
N ALA A 772 23.67 -20.85 -9.45
CA ALA A 772 24.88 -20.39 -10.16
C ALA A 772 24.57 -19.92 -11.60
N GLU A 773 23.69 -20.64 -12.31
CA GLU A 773 23.23 -20.27 -13.65
C GLU A 773 22.43 -18.97 -13.64
N LYS A 774 21.53 -18.78 -12.66
CA LYS A 774 20.76 -17.55 -12.48
C LYS A 774 21.67 -16.36 -12.13
N ALA A 775 22.61 -16.54 -11.21
CA ALA A 775 23.57 -15.50 -10.84
C ALA A 775 24.44 -15.05 -12.03
N LEU A 776 24.88 -16.00 -12.87
CA LEU A 776 25.62 -15.71 -14.11
C LEU A 776 24.78 -14.92 -15.13
N ARG A 777 23.48 -15.23 -15.24
CA ARG A 777 22.57 -14.49 -16.13
C ARG A 777 22.31 -13.08 -15.62
N ILE A 778 22.05 -12.91 -14.32
CA ILE A 778 21.78 -11.60 -13.71
C ILE A 778 23.02 -10.69 -13.74
N SER A 779 24.21 -11.29 -13.62
CA SER A 779 25.49 -10.59 -13.68
C SER A 779 26.02 -10.35 -15.10
N ASN A 780 25.20 -10.61 -16.13
CA ASN A 780 25.55 -10.43 -17.54
C ASN A 780 26.84 -11.19 -17.93
N HIS A 781 26.94 -12.45 -17.49
CA HIS A 781 28.06 -13.37 -17.71
C HIS A 781 29.40 -13.01 -17.04
N SER A 782 29.41 -12.14 -16.02
CA SER A 782 30.61 -11.87 -15.21
C SER A 782 30.71 -12.79 -14.01
N LEU A 783 31.77 -13.60 -13.95
CA LEU A 783 32.05 -14.55 -12.86
C LEU A 783 32.16 -13.84 -11.50
N GLU A 784 32.92 -12.75 -11.45
CA GLU A 784 33.20 -12.03 -10.20
C GLU A 784 31.92 -11.43 -9.60
N ARG A 785 31.06 -10.88 -10.47
CA ARG A 785 29.79 -10.28 -10.07
C ARG A 785 28.75 -11.33 -9.67
N ALA A 786 28.72 -12.48 -10.34
CA ALA A 786 27.87 -13.61 -9.96
C ALA A 786 28.22 -14.15 -8.56
N VAL A 787 29.51 -14.29 -8.28
CA VAL A 787 30.02 -14.72 -6.97
C VAL A 787 29.64 -13.72 -5.88
N GLN A 788 29.89 -12.43 -6.10
CA GLN A 788 29.57 -11.37 -5.15
C GLN A 788 28.06 -11.32 -4.83
N MET A 789 27.20 -11.44 -5.86
CA MET A 789 25.75 -11.45 -5.68
C MET A 789 25.24 -12.61 -4.82
N ILE A 790 25.81 -13.81 -4.99
CA ILE A 790 25.43 -14.97 -4.17
C ILE A 790 25.86 -14.79 -2.71
N PHE A 791 27.02 -14.16 -2.47
CA PHE A 791 27.50 -13.90 -1.11
C PHE A 791 26.72 -12.78 -0.41
N ASP A 792 26.29 -11.75 -1.13
CA ASP A 792 25.58 -10.61 -0.56
C ASP A 792 24.12 -10.94 -0.20
N ASP A 793 23.39 -11.64 -1.09
CA ASP A 793 22.06 -12.16 -0.79
C ASP A 793 21.64 -13.31 -1.73
N PRO A 794 21.69 -14.58 -1.28
CA PRO A 794 21.29 -15.73 -2.09
C PRO A 794 19.80 -15.72 -2.46
N SER A 795 18.96 -15.06 -1.65
CA SER A 795 17.50 -15.06 -1.84
C SER A 795 17.05 -14.20 -3.03
N ILE A 796 17.83 -13.19 -3.42
CA ILE A 796 17.60 -12.37 -4.60
C ILE A 796 17.79 -13.22 -5.87
N VAL A 797 18.80 -14.08 -5.89
CA VAL A 797 19.07 -14.97 -7.02
C VAL A 797 18.00 -16.08 -7.12
N GLU A 798 17.51 -16.58 -5.98
CA GLU A 798 16.45 -17.59 -5.94
C GLU A 798 15.05 -17.02 -6.26
N SER A 799 14.79 -15.77 -5.88
CA SER A 799 13.55 -15.03 -6.17
C SER A 799 13.53 -14.37 -7.55
N PHE A 800 14.66 -14.35 -8.24
CA PHE A 800 14.74 -13.93 -9.64
C PHE A 800 13.99 -14.91 -10.53
N GLN A 801 12.69 -14.66 -10.68
CA GLN A 801 11.92 -15.10 -11.83
C GLN A 801 12.19 -14.08 -12.93
N GLU A 802 12.52 -14.55 -14.14
CA GLU A 802 12.55 -13.65 -15.30
C GLU A 802 11.23 -12.87 -15.30
N THR A 803 11.28 -11.57 -14.98
CA THR A 803 10.25 -10.64 -15.41
C THR A 803 10.37 -10.55 -16.92
N GLN A 804 9.93 -11.60 -17.60
CA GLN A 804 9.28 -11.41 -18.87
C GLN A 804 8.07 -10.53 -18.54
N SER A 805 8.23 -9.22 -18.71
CA SER A 805 7.17 -8.46 -19.38
C SER A 805 6.67 -9.39 -20.48
N PRO A 806 5.37 -9.69 -20.63
CA PRO A 806 4.90 -10.71 -21.55
C PRO A 806 5.42 -10.40 -22.96
N ALA A 807 6.57 -10.97 -23.29
CA ALA A 807 7.07 -11.14 -24.62
C ALA A 807 6.25 -12.33 -25.08
N LEU A 808 5.10 -12.00 -25.68
CA LEU A 808 4.46 -12.87 -26.63
C LEU A 808 5.56 -13.58 -27.42
N GLY A 809 5.58 -14.91 -27.33
CA GLY A 809 6.48 -15.72 -28.15
C GLY A 809 6.34 -15.31 -29.62
N PRO A 810 7.37 -15.51 -30.45
CA PRO A 810 7.38 -14.98 -31.80
C PRO A 810 6.51 -15.85 -32.73
N GLU A 811 5.23 -16.03 -32.42
CA GLU A 811 4.18 -16.41 -33.37
C GLU A 811 2.86 -15.76 -32.92
N ALA A 812 2.50 -14.65 -33.59
CA ALA A 812 1.24 -13.91 -33.60
C ALA A 812 0.84 -13.04 -32.37
N SER A 813 1.11 -11.73 -32.43
CA SER A 813 0.12 -10.62 -32.36
C SER A 813 0.81 -9.27 -32.12
N GLY A 814 0.28 -8.19 -32.69
CA GLY A 814 0.76 -6.81 -32.51
C GLY A 814 0.51 -6.25 -31.10
N PRO A 815 0.62 -4.93 -30.88
CA PRO A 815 0.24 -4.31 -29.60
C PRO A 815 -1.19 -4.74 -29.19
N PRO A 816 -1.48 -4.86 -27.88
CA PRO A 816 -2.79 -5.30 -27.41
C PRO A 816 -3.89 -4.41 -28.00
N GLU A 817 -4.90 -5.04 -28.59
CA GLU A 817 -6.04 -4.33 -29.16
C GLU A 817 -6.89 -3.77 -28.02
N LEU A 818 -6.77 -2.47 -27.76
CA LEU A 818 -7.49 -1.78 -26.68
C LEU A 818 -8.84 -1.25 -27.20
N GLU A 819 -9.84 -1.24 -26.32
CA GLU A 819 -11.14 -0.65 -26.61
C GLU A 819 -11.04 0.89 -26.68
N ASP A 820 -11.13 1.44 -27.88
CA ASP A 820 -11.20 2.90 -28.09
C ASP A 820 -12.64 3.39 -28.30
N GLY A 821 -12.91 4.64 -27.93
CA GLY A 821 -14.23 5.25 -27.96
C GLY A 821 -14.15 6.78 -27.85
N PRO A 822 -15.28 7.50 -27.79
CA PRO A 822 -15.25 8.96 -27.67
C PRO A 822 -14.56 9.40 -26.38
N GLY A 823 -13.74 10.46 -26.43
CA GLY A 823 -13.03 11.03 -25.28
C GLY A 823 -13.93 11.83 -24.35
N ARG A 824 -15.19 11.43 -24.15
CA ARG A 824 -16.16 12.11 -23.28
C ARG A 824 -16.44 11.25 -22.06
N TYR A 825 -16.33 11.87 -20.90
CA TYR A 825 -16.32 11.17 -19.63
C TYR A 825 -17.27 11.80 -18.63
N GLU A 826 -17.88 10.97 -17.78
CA GLU A 826 -18.64 11.39 -16.61
C GLU A 826 -17.89 11.01 -15.32
N LEU A 827 -17.91 11.89 -14.32
CA LEU A 827 -17.28 11.65 -13.03
C LEU A 827 -18.10 10.67 -12.21
N VAL A 828 -17.46 9.60 -11.73
CA VAL A 828 -18.13 8.53 -10.95
C VAL A 828 -17.52 8.32 -9.57
N GLY A 829 -16.27 8.73 -9.35
CA GLY A 829 -15.59 8.55 -8.07
C GLY A 829 -14.47 9.56 -7.84
N VAL A 830 -14.27 9.95 -6.58
CA VAL A 830 -13.21 10.87 -6.13
C VAL A 830 -12.59 10.32 -4.85
N ILE A 831 -11.28 10.16 -4.83
CA ILE A 831 -10.51 9.85 -3.62
C ILE A 831 -9.82 11.13 -3.14
N CYS A 832 -9.94 11.43 -1.86
CA CYS A 832 -9.30 12.58 -1.22
C CYS A 832 -8.30 12.13 -0.16
N HIS A 833 -7.11 12.72 -0.18
CA HIS A 833 -6.16 12.64 0.93
C HIS A 833 -6.43 13.81 1.91
N LEU A 834 -6.85 13.51 3.13
CA LEU A 834 -7.08 14.49 4.20
C LEU A 834 -5.82 14.58 5.07
N GLY A 835 -5.15 15.73 5.09
CA GLY A 835 -3.90 15.87 5.85
C GLY A 835 -3.02 16.97 5.30
N LYS A 836 -2.10 17.47 6.11
CA LYS A 836 -1.15 18.54 5.72
C LYS A 836 0.25 18.01 5.36
N SER A 837 0.55 16.76 5.73
CA SER A 837 1.84 16.10 5.52
C SER A 837 1.78 15.14 4.33
N VAL A 838 2.95 14.69 3.89
CA VAL A 838 3.12 13.59 2.94
C VAL A 838 3.25 12.24 3.68
N HIS A 839 3.75 12.27 4.91
CA HIS A 839 3.98 11.08 5.75
C HIS A 839 2.80 10.74 6.67
N SER A 840 1.74 11.57 6.67
CA SER A 840 0.56 11.34 7.49
C SER A 840 -0.69 11.97 6.88
N GLY A 841 -1.76 11.21 6.80
CA GLY A 841 -3.11 11.68 6.47
C GLY A 841 -4.12 10.55 6.35
N HIS A 842 -5.35 10.89 6.02
CA HIS A 842 -6.47 9.97 6.02
C HIS A 842 -7.15 9.96 4.66
N TYR A 843 -7.36 8.79 4.07
CA TYR A 843 -8.01 8.67 2.78
C TYR A 843 -9.51 8.46 2.94
N VAL A 844 -10.29 9.22 2.20
CA VAL A 844 -11.75 9.05 2.06
C VAL A 844 -12.12 9.04 0.59
N CYS A 845 -13.21 8.37 0.23
CA CYS A 845 -13.70 8.39 -1.15
C CYS A 845 -15.18 8.76 -1.23
N TYR A 846 -15.52 9.42 -2.33
CA TYR A 846 -16.86 9.81 -2.72
C TYR A 846 -17.18 9.06 -4.00
N ILE A 847 -18.29 8.34 -4.03
CA ILE A 847 -18.64 7.45 -5.14
C ILE A 847 -20.11 7.63 -5.47
N ARG A 848 -20.43 7.70 -6.76
CA ARG A 848 -21.81 7.70 -7.22
C ARG A 848 -22.38 6.29 -7.12
N ARG A 849 -23.35 6.07 -6.24
CA ARG A 849 -24.02 4.78 -6.02
C ARG A 849 -25.51 4.89 -6.33
N ARG A 850 -26.11 3.77 -6.74
CA ARG A 850 -27.56 3.67 -6.81
C ARG A 850 -28.10 3.57 -5.39
N THR A 851 -28.88 4.56 -5.00
CA THR A 851 -29.55 4.66 -3.70
C THR A 851 -31.06 4.64 -3.95
N GLY A 852 -31.77 3.65 -3.40
CA GLY A 852 -33.23 3.53 -3.58
C GLY A 852 -33.80 2.27 -2.94
N SER A 853 -35.05 2.34 -2.50
CA SER A 853 -35.83 1.19 -2.02
C SER A 853 -36.30 0.35 -3.20
N SER A 854 -36.54 -0.95 -2.97
CA SER A 854 -37.19 -1.89 -3.89
C SER A 854 -38.57 -1.42 -4.39
N SER A 855 -39.14 -0.36 -3.79
CA SER A 855 -40.47 0.20 -4.06
C SER A 855 -40.46 1.66 -4.58
N GLY A 856 -39.30 2.28 -4.82
CA GLY A 856 -39.17 3.67 -5.33
C GLY A 856 -38.31 3.78 -6.60
N PRO A 857 -38.29 4.94 -7.28
CA PRO A 857 -37.43 5.15 -8.45
C PRO A 857 -35.95 5.13 -8.02
N GLU A 858 -35.13 4.36 -8.74
CA GLU A 858 -33.67 4.33 -8.53
C GLU A 858 -33.09 5.75 -8.69
N GLN A 859 -32.44 6.28 -7.65
CA GLN A 859 -31.73 7.55 -7.72
C GLN A 859 -30.23 7.31 -7.58
N LEU A 860 -29.42 7.93 -8.44
CA LEU A 860 -27.96 7.93 -8.30
C LEU A 860 -27.56 9.08 -7.39
N SER A 861 -26.96 8.76 -6.24
CA SER A 861 -26.51 9.75 -5.25
C SER A 861 -25.03 9.57 -4.93
N TRP A 862 -24.36 10.65 -4.55
CA TRP A 862 -23.00 10.59 -4.03
C TRP A 862 -22.98 9.99 -2.62
N VAL A 863 -22.05 9.07 -2.39
CA VAL A 863 -21.85 8.42 -1.09
C VAL A 863 -20.41 8.63 -0.65
N LYS A 864 -20.23 9.19 0.54
CA LYS A 864 -18.94 9.34 1.23
C LYS A 864 -18.68 8.06 2.03
N PHE A 865 -17.63 7.34 1.64
CA PHE A 865 -17.08 6.23 2.40
C PHE A 865 -15.85 6.71 3.15
N ASN A 866 -15.93 6.63 4.47
CA ASN A 866 -14.84 6.89 5.39
C ASN A 866 -14.74 5.68 6.33
N ASP A 867 -13.94 4.70 5.94
CA ASP A 867 -13.81 3.42 6.63
C ASP A 867 -15.18 2.81 6.97
N THR A 868 -15.52 2.66 8.26
CA THR A 868 -16.78 2.09 8.73
C THR A 868 -17.96 3.06 8.63
N LYS A 869 -17.70 4.36 8.43
CA LYS A 869 -18.71 5.41 8.36
C LYS A 869 -19.11 5.66 6.91
N VAL A 870 -20.39 5.47 6.63
CA VAL A 870 -20.96 5.67 5.30
C VAL A 870 -22.05 6.74 5.37
N HIS A 871 -21.93 7.76 4.51
CA HIS A 871 -22.88 8.87 4.46
C HIS A 871 -23.34 9.10 3.03
N VAL A 872 -24.63 9.38 2.86
CA VAL A 872 -25.21 9.69 1.54
C VAL A 872 -25.39 11.19 1.43
N SER A 873 -24.94 11.77 0.33
CA SER A 873 -25.13 13.19 0.02
C SER A 873 -26.58 13.47 -0.36
N LYS A 874 -27.10 14.61 0.09
CA LYS A 874 -28.37 15.19 -0.37
C LYS A 874 -28.23 15.99 -1.66
N GLU A 875 -27.01 16.40 -2.00
CA GLU A 875 -26.69 17.27 -3.12
C GLU A 875 -25.66 16.64 -4.07
N ASP A 876 -25.67 17.07 -5.33
CA ASP A 876 -24.79 16.53 -6.37
C ASP A 876 -23.36 17.11 -6.36
N ASP A 877 -23.13 18.22 -5.66
CA ASP A 877 -21.83 18.89 -5.59
C ASP A 877 -21.36 19.00 -4.14
N PHE A 878 -20.06 18.82 -3.88
CA PHE A 878 -19.51 18.81 -2.53
C PHE A 878 -18.08 19.39 -2.50
N SER A 879 -17.74 20.11 -1.44
CA SER A 879 -16.51 20.92 -1.36
C SER A 879 -15.21 20.12 -1.50
N HIS A 880 -15.21 18.85 -1.10
CA HIS A 880 -14.04 17.97 -1.18
C HIS A 880 -13.72 17.51 -2.61
N LYS A 881 -14.67 17.62 -3.55
CA LYS A 881 -14.45 17.30 -4.97
C LYS A 881 -13.24 18.05 -5.53
N GLU A 882 -13.05 19.31 -5.14
CA GLU A 882 -11.95 20.15 -5.61
C GLU A 882 -10.59 19.84 -4.96
N LYS A 883 -10.60 19.06 -3.86
CA LYS A 883 -9.43 18.59 -3.12
C LYS A 883 -9.04 17.16 -3.52
N GLY A 884 -9.74 16.55 -4.47
CA GLY A 884 -9.52 15.17 -4.90
C GLY A 884 -8.08 14.92 -5.37
N TYR A 885 -7.55 13.78 -4.97
CA TYR A 885 -6.23 13.23 -5.31
C TYR A 885 -6.32 12.33 -6.55
N ILE A 886 -7.30 11.42 -6.57
CA ILE A 886 -7.59 10.53 -7.69
C ILE A 886 -9.06 10.74 -8.10
N TYR A 887 -9.33 10.82 -9.39
CA TYR A 887 -10.66 10.91 -9.97
C TYR A 887 -10.87 9.73 -10.90
N LEU A 888 -12.01 9.06 -10.76
CA LEU A 888 -12.48 8.00 -11.65
C LEU A 888 -13.57 8.57 -12.55
N PHE A 889 -13.32 8.44 -13.86
CA PHE A 889 -14.21 8.89 -14.92
C PHE A 889 -14.69 7.68 -15.74
N HIS A 890 -15.98 7.64 -16.07
CA HIS A 890 -16.58 6.63 -16.95
C HIS A 890 -16.84 7.21 -18.34
N ARG A 891 -16.47 6.49 -19.40
CA ARG A 891 -16.65 6.95 -20.79
C ARG A 891 -18.13 6.90 -21.17
N VAL A 892 -18.69 8.04 -21.58
CA VAL A 892 -20.10 8.15 -21.96
C VAL A 892 -20.33 7.50 -23.32
N ALA A 893 -21.28 6.57 -23.40
CA ALA A 893 -21.71 5.98 -24.67
C ALA A 893 -22.42 7.04 -25.53
N ARG A 894 -22.25 6.97 -26.85
CA ARG A 894 -22.87 7.91 -27.80
C ARG A 894 -24.39 7.91 -27.77
#